data_AF-A0A3L7W2J3-F1
#
_entry.id   AF-A0A3L7W2J3-F1
#
_cell.length_a   1.000
_cell.length_b   1.000
_cell.length_c   1.000
_cell.angle_alpha   90.00
_cell.angle_beta   90.00
_cell.angle_gamma   90.00
#
_symmetry.space_group_name_H-M   'P 1'
#
loop_
_entity.id
_entity.type
_entity.pdbx_description
1 polymer ?
#
loop_
_entity_poly.entity_id
_entity_poly.type
_entity_poly.pdbx_seq_one_letter_code
_entity_poly.pdbx_strand_id
1 'polypeptide(L)'
;MKTARRDETRERPQWWPIALIAIAAIVVRLIIAYVALPSDAGYTTDLQSFRYWAAELGANGPWGFYGRGFFVDYLPGYLALLWPFGVVAGAVTGASDPGALIKLPAIIADGFLVITTARLAIDLGASRRGATVAAAAIALLPATWIDSAVWGQVDAVGTSLLLFATSELIRGKSVRAAALTALAAVVKPQFGIIIPIIAVLVFVRARKARDPWRFIVAGLAGAATISLVAAPFGQTLFDVANRVLIAGGGYEYLSVGAWNPWALVSIGGVGLAQNGGWASDVTALPTLGISGIAVGAVAMLTAIAFAARRARVDQAAVTVAAITFVAVAFFVLPTRVHERYLFAAIPLATALAVSNRRWLPVAAIANLLFAANVWSALTKEYLHNPGIPDLGALTTALQSPEAVVVGALASIALLVASAAAAFSVRSSSGWSTSAQARTPYLVTPKRQGEQLRPSNAEATRRRLDRVDLWMLLVITVTALALRGWRVGEPSRFHFDEVYHVRTATEFLQDWRYREPHAIYEYTHPHVAKYAIAIGVDTLGAPRVDARSNYGTPILSVASRGVDASGPGLIWVATSSGVDIIDASTRARRGTIATPGVVTMAPDRAGGLWGATATGGIFHAEPDSAAVGTPTPIVSPGVAPKVVAIAPLGDGALIVATASELLRVEAGVVVARASVASPADLLVVTIGDTQRIVVSGAAGLTLFSPDLAGDASLLQINGGASDLITVDWTGESYVYAATPSEIIVAAIRATGAPTRSAAISIPGATALIAEPATRMIHAVAPGPNSEGRSLWSIEPNGNARFADVALGPTSTDLGGVGIALDASAGLPDGGRGELIVASGDGAMVQVAVGDLPAGWRWPGVLAGALAAALLALLARLLTERRDVAALVGALTLLDGAAFVQSRIGMNDVYLLVFLLGACCAFVAWMQRRASGALAAGGLLAISGVLLGAGLASKWVALYGAAGLGLIWLGRSVGGRLLAVAGLIALFALFLPQALAAGDGAVRPP
;
A
#
# COMPACT_ATOMS: atom_id res chain seq x y z
N MET A 1 -48.19 -29.42 37.15
CA MET A 1 -48.45 -30.26 35.97
C MET A 1 -49.00 -29.35 34.86
N LYS A 2 -48.23 -29.22 33.76
CA LYS A 2 -48.52 -28.59 32.46
C LYS A 2 -49.38 -27.31 32.43
N THR A 3 -48.70 -26.17 32.61
CA THR A 3 -49.10 -24.89 32.03
C THR A 3 -49.00 -24.95 30.50
N ALA A 4 -50.07 -24.55 29.83
CA ALA A 4 -50.20 -24.54 28.38
C ALA A 4 -49.09 -23.70 27.73
N ARG A 5 -48.30 -24.35 26.87
CA ARG A 5 -47.50 -23.68 25.84
C ARG A 5 -48.48 -23.00 24.87
N ARG A 6 -48.73 -21.71 25.06
CA ARG A 6 -49.11 -20.84 23.94
C ARG A 6 -47.84 -20.62 23.11
N ASP A 7 -47.63 -21.49 22.13
CA ASP A 7 -46.79 -21.18 20.98
C ASP A 7 -47.45 -20.01 20.24
N GLU A 8 -47.01 -18.78 20.53
CA GLU A 8 -47.20 -17.67 19.61
C GLU A 8 -46.32 -17.94 18.38
N THR A 9 -46.93 -18.53 17.36
CA THR A 9 -46.40 -18.57 15.99
C THR A 9 -46.24 -17.13 15.49
N ARG A 10 -45.11 -16.49 15.83
CA ARG A 10 -44.67 -15.22 15.26
C ARG A 10 -44.25 -15.45 13.81
N GLU A 11 -45.24 -15.32 12.96
CA GLU A 11 -45.16 -15.31 11.52
C GLU A 11 -44.04 -14.36 11.03
N ARG A 12 -42.90 -14.90 10.56
CA ARG A 12 -41.73 -14.12 10.09
C ARG A 12 -42.16 -13.06 9.06
N PRO A 13 -41.76 -11.78 9.18
CA PRO A 13 -42.19 -10.75 8.23
C PRO A 13 -41.86 -11.17 6.80
N GLN A 14 -42.88 -11.21 5.95
CA GLN A 14 -42.71 -11.45 4.51
C GLN A 14 -42.14 -10.17 3.90
N TRP A 15 -40.94 -10.25 3.32
CA TRP A 15 -40.25 -9.09 2.75
C TRP A 15 -40.74 -8.73 1.34
N TRP A 16 -41.45 -9.64 0.66
CA TRP A 16 -41.91 -9.43 -0.70
C TRP A 16 -42.85 -8.21 -0.87
N PRO A 17 -43.80 -7.87 0.03
CA PRO A 17 -44.64 -6.69 -0.16
C PRO A 17 -43.84 -5.40 -0.02
N ILE A 18 -42.88 -5.35 0.91
CA ILE A 18 -41.99 -4.19 1.09
C ILE A 18 -41.10 -4.03 -0.14
N ALA A 19 -40.58 -5.13 -0.70
CA ALA A 19 -39.79 -5.10 -1.92
C ALA A 19 -40.62 -4.59 -3.12
N LEU A 20 -41.87 -5.03 -3.29
CA LEU A 20 -42.75 -4.50 -4.32
C LEU A 20 -43.06 -3.02 -4.14
N ILE A 21 -43.28 -2.55 -2.90
CA ILE A 21 -43.47 -1.13 -2.61
C ILE A 21 -42.20 -0.34 -2.96
N ALA A 22 -41.01 -0.86 -2.66
CA ALA A 22 -39.74 -0.21 -3.01
C ALA A 22 -39.54 -0.15 -4.53
N ILE A 23 -39.86 -1.22 -5.27
CA ILE A 23 -39.82 -1.24 -6.74
C ILE A 23 -40.83 -0.23 -7.31
N ALA A 24 -42.07 -0.23 -6.81
CA ALA A 24 -43.09 0.73 -7.23
C ALA A 24 -42.65 2.17 -6.94
N ALA A 25 -42.02 2.42 -5.78
CA ALA A 25 -41.48 3.72 -5.42
C ALA A 25 -40.42 4.19 -6.42
N ILE A 26 -39.49 3.31 -6.82
CA ILE A 26 -38.47 3.57 -7.85
C ILE A 26 -39.16 3.86 -9.19
N VAL A 27 -40.08 3.01 -9.63
CA VAL A 27 -40.78 3.18 -10.93
C VAL A 27 -41.53 4.50 -10.98
N VAL A 28 -42.28 4.86 -9.93
CA VAL A 28 -42.97 6.16 -9.86
C VAL A 28 -41.99 7.32 -9.97
N ARG A 29 -40.82 7.24 -9.31
CA ARG A 29 -39.78 8.28 -9.39
C ARG A 29 -39.13 8.37 -10.75
N LEU A 30 -38.91 7.24 -11.43
CA LEU A 30 -38.44 7.21 -12.82
C LEU A 30 -39.46 7.86 -13.76
N ILE A 31 -40.76 7.57 -13.56
CA ILE A 31 -41.84 8.23 -14.32
C ILE A 31 -41.82 9.73 -14.07
N ILE A 32 -41.72 10.17 -12.81
CA ILE A 32 -41.63 11.60 -12.47
C ILE A 32 -40.42 12.25 -13.15
N ALA A 33 -39.22 11.67 -13.00
CA ALA A 33 -37.96 12.27 -13.43
C ALA A 33 -37.74 12.26 -14.95
N TYR A 34 -38.29 11.27 -15.67
CA TYR A 34 -37.94 11.03 -17.08
C TYR A 34 -39.14 10.99 -18.04
N VAL A 35 -40.37 10.99 -17.54
CA VAL A 35 -41.58 10.95 -18.36
C VAL A 35 -42.46 12.17 -18.10
N ALA A 36 -42.73 12.49 -16.83
CA ALA A 36 -43.60 13.59 -16.45
C ALA A 36 -42.88 14.94 -16.48
N LEU A 37 -41.57 14.96 -16.19
CA LEU A 37 -40.72 16.15 -16.23
C LEU A 37 -39.70 16.06 -17.37
N PRO A 38 -39.26 17.21 -17.92
CA PRO A 38 -38.10 17.26 -18.80
C PRO A 38 -36.84 16.65 -18.16
N SER A 39 -35.96 16.09 -18.98
CA SER A 39 -34.75 15.38 -18.51
C SER A 39 -33.75 16.27 -17.77
N ASP A 40 -33.80 17.58 -18.01
CA ASP A 40 -32.99 18.61 -17.37
C ASP A 40 -33.72 19.31 -16.21
N ALA A 41 -34.97 18.94 -15.92
CA ALA A 41 -35.73 19.54 -14.84
C ALA A 41 -35.09 19.29 -13.47
N GLY A 42 -35.13 20.27 -12.57
CA GLY A 42 -34.57 20.13 -11.22
C GLY A 42 -33.80 21.35 -10.77
N TYR A 43 -33.04 21.20 -9.68
CA TYR A 43 -32.21 22.28 -9.17
C TYR A 43 -30.91 22.37 -9.99
N THR A 44 -30.82 23.39 -10.85
CA THR A 44 -29.79 23.49 -11.90
C THR A 44 -28.37 23.39 -11.35
N THR A 45 -28.05 24.13 -10.28
CA THR A 45 -26.70 24.20 -9.71
C THR A 45 -26.21 22.84 -9.20
N ASP A 46 -27.08 22.07 -8.54
CA ASP A 46 -26.73 20.74 -8.02
C ASP A 46 -26.54 19.75 -9.18
N LEU A 47 -27.49 19.72 -10.12
CA LEU A 47 -27.45 18.81 -11.27
C LEU A 47 -26.22 19.06 -12.14
N GLN A 48 -25.87 20.31 -12.41
CA GLN A 48 -24.67 20.67 -13.17
C GLN A 48 -23.39 20.28 -12.43
N SER A 49 -23.32 20.54 -11.12
CA SER A 49 -22.16 20.16 -10.30
C SER A 49 -21.95 18.64 -10.30
N PHE A 50 -23.03 17.86 -10.09
CA PHE A 50 -22.96 16.40 -10.09
C PHE A 50 -22.58 15.83 -11.46
N ARG A 51 -23.15 16.37 -12.55
CA ARG A 51 -22.78 15.96 -13.92
C ARG A 51 -21.32 16.25 -14.22
N TYR A 52 -20.86 17.46 -13.88
CA TYR A 52 -19.48 17.87 -14.08
C TYR A 52 -18.51 16.98 -13.30
N TRP A 53 -18.77 16.74 -12.00
CA TRP A 53 -17.92 15.85 -11.19
C TRP A 53 -17.92 14.42 -11.71
N ALA A 54 -19.07 13.87 -12.11
CA ALA A 54 -19.15 12.54 -12.69
C ALA A 54 -18.34 12.46 -14.00
N ALA A 55 -18.46 13.45 -14.88
CA ALA A 55 -17.71 13.52 -16.12
C ALA A 55 -16.20 13.60 -15.88
N GLU A 56 -15.75 14.46 -14.97
CA GLU A 56 -14.35 14.59 -14.57
C GLU A 56 -13.78 13.30 -13.97
N LEU A 57 -14.55 12.61 -13.13
CA LEU A 57 -14.14 11.31 -12.57
C LEU A 57 -14.07 10.22 -13.65
N GLY A 58 -15.00 10.23 -14.60
CA GLY A 58 -15.02 9.30 -15.72
C GLY A 58 -13.84 9.49 -16.67
N ALA A 59 -13.52 10.73 -17.03
CA ALA A 59 -12.45 11.07 -17.96
C ALA A 59 -11.04 10.94 -17.36
N ASN A 60 -10.86 11.42 -16.13
CA ASN A 60 -9.54 11.62 -15.53
C ASN A 60 -9.28 10.74 -14.29
N GLY A 61 -10.22 9.86 -13.93
CA GLY A 61 -10.14 9.00 -12.75
C GLY A 61 -10.26 9.75 -11.41
N PRO A 62 -10.26 9.04 -10.26
CA PRO A 62 -10.48 9.63 -8.93
C PRO A 62 -9.22 10.21 -8.29
N TRP A 63 -8.02 9.72 -8.64
CA TRP A 63 -6.77 10.15 -8.00
C TRP A 63 -6.48 11.63 -8.27
N GLY A 64 -6.24 12.41 -7.21
CA GLY A 64 -5.98 13.84 -7.32
C GLY A 64 -7.19 14.69 -7.72
N PHE A 65 -8.41 14.13 -7.73
CA PHE A 65 -9.66 14.84 -8.12
C PHE A 65 -9.81 16.22 -7.47
N TYR A 66 -9.55 16.28 -6.17
CA TYR A 66 -9.67 17.51 -5.40
C TYR A 66 -8.58 18.56 -5.65
N GLY A 67 -7.54 18.24 -6.41
CA GLY A 67 -6.46 19.17 -6.78
C GLY A 67 -6.67 19.86 -8.12
N ARG A 68 -7.78 19.60 -8.82
CA ARG A 68 -7.97 19.98 -10.24
C ARG A 68 -8.59 21.36 -10.49
N GLY A 69 -8.71 22.20 -9.46
CA GLY A 69 -9.02 23.64 -9.64
C GLY A 69 -10.48 24.01 -9.94
N PHE A 70 -11.45 23.15 -9.61
CA PHE A 70 -12.89 23.44 -9.73
C PHE A 70 -13.61 23.34 -8.37
N PHE A 71 -14.85 23.84 -8.32
CA PHE A 71 -15.69 23.76 -7.13
C PHE A 71 -16.07 22.32 -6.79
N VAL A 72 -15.81 21.90 -5.56
CA VAL A 72 -16.25 20.61 -4.99
C VAL A 72 -16.44 20.75 -3.49
N ASP A 73 -17.65 20.49 -3.03
CA ASP A 73 -18.05 20.54 -1.62
C ASP A 73 -18.50 19.18 -1.07
N TYR A 74 -18.47 18.12 -1.89
CA TYR A 74 -18.75 16.74 -1.48
C TYR A 74 -17.50 15.95 -1.08
N LEU A 75 -17.70 15.05 -0.12
CA LEU A 75 -16.69 14.12 0.36
C LEU A 75 -16.56 12.89 -0.57
N PRO A 76 -15.46 12.10 -0.44
CA PRO A 76 -15.16 11.02 -1.37
C PRO A 76 -16.26 9.96 -1.51
N GLY A 77 -17.13 9.81 -0.52
CA GLY A 77 -18.16 8.76 -0.51
C GLY A 77 -19.24 8.96 -1.56
N TYR A 78 -19.70 10.19 -1.78
CA TYR A 78 -20.67 10.44 -2.85
C TYR A 78 -19.98 10.47 -4.22
N LEU A 79 -18.77 11.02 -4.30
CA LEU A 79 -17.98 11.00 -5.53
C LEU A 79 -17.68 9.58 -6.00
N ALA A 80 -17.44 8.63 -5.08
CA ALA A 80 -17.27 7.22 -5.41
C ALA A 80 -18.53 6.60 -6.04
N LEU A 81 -19.72 7.12 -5.74
CA LEU A 81 -20.97 6.69 -6.39
C LEU A 81 -21.15 7.32 -7.76
N LEU A 82 -20.67 8.55 -7.97
CA LEU A 82 -20.73 9.24 -9.26
C LEU A 82 -19.73 8.68 -10.28
N TRP A 83 -18.54 8.28 -9.82
CA TRP A 83 -17.45 7.85 -10.70
C TRP A 83 -17.85 6.77 -11.72
N PRO A 84 -18.53 5.67 -11.34
CA PRO A 84 -18.97 4.65 -12.32
C PRO A 84 -19.88 5.19 -13.42
N PHE A 85 -20.73 6.20 -13.13
CA PHE A 85 -21.63 6.77 -14.12
C PHE A 85 -20.86 7.51 -15.21
N GLY A 86 -19.80 8.24 -14.84
CA GLY A 86 -18.94 8.89 -15.83
C GLY A 86 -18.17 7.91 -16.70
N VAL A 87 -17.67 6.82 -16.10
CA VAL A 87 -16.97 5.75 -16.84
C VAL A 87 -17.91 5.05 -17.82
N VAL A 88 -19.12 4.69 -17.37
CA VAL A 88 -20.12 4.03 -18.21
C VAL A 88 -20.61 4.96 -19.31
N ALA A 89 -20.84 6.25 -19.02
CA ALA A 89 -21.19 7.23 -20.04
C ALA A 89 -20.10 7.32 -21.12
N GLY A 90 -18.84 7.47 -20.72
CA GLY A 90 -17.71 7.50 -21.65
C GLY A 90 -17.61 6.25 -22.51
N ALA A 91 -17.86 5.07 -21.93
CA ALA A 91 -17.83 3.80 -22.65
C ALA A 91 -19.00 3.63 -23.65
N VAL A 92 -20.18 4.18 -23.35
CA VAL A 92 -21.39 4.01 -24.17
C VAL A 92 -21.55 5.09 -25.24
N THR A 93 -21.24 6.34 -24.91
CA THR A 93 -21.53 7.52 -25.76
C THR A 93 -20.27 8.17 -26.33
N GLY A 94 -19.08 7.78 -25.87
CA GLY A 94 -17.82 8.47 -26.18
C GLY A 94 -17.59 9.76 -25.38
N ALA A 95 -18.55 10.18 -24.55
CA ALA A 95 -18.46 11.35 -23.68
C ALA A 95 -18.77 10.97 -22.22
N SER A 96 -17.91 11.39 -21.28
CA SER A 96 -18.04 11.01 -19.87
C SER A 96 -19.20 11.67 -19.11
N ASP A 97 -19.95 12.59 -19.73
CA ASP A 97 -21.13 13.21 -19.08
C ASP A 97 -22.31 12.23 -19.03
N PRO A 98 -22.78 11.84 -17.82
CA PRO A 98 -23.89 10.90 -17.68
C PRO A 98 -25.26 11.51 -18.00
N GLY A 99 -25.35 12.82 -18.21
CA GLY A 99 -26.60 13.49 -18.59
C GLY A 99 -27.71 13.27 -17.55
N ALA A 100 -28.91 12.91 -18.04
CA ALA A 100 -30.08 12.69 -17.21
C ALA A 100 -29.95 11.52 -16.22
N LEU A 101 -28.99 10.61 -16.41
CA LEU A 101 -28.75 9.48 -15.49
C LEU A 101 -28.28 9.93 -14.11
N ILE A 102 -27.88 11.21 -13.96
CA ILE A 102 -27.36 11.74 -12.70
C ILE A 102 -28.37 11.70 -11.53
N LYS A 103 -29.67 11.63 -11.80
CA LYS A 103 -30.72 11.47 -10.78
C LYS A 103 -30.88 10.03 -10.28
N LEU A 104 -30.37 9.05 -11.03
CA LEU A 104 -30.58 7.63 -10.75
C LEU A 104 -30.04 7.18 -9.37
N PRO A 105 -28.86 7.62 -8.89
CA PRO A 105 -28.38 7.29 -7.55
C PRO A 105 -29.37 7.64 -6.44
N ALA A 106 -29.99 8.82 -6.51
CA ALA A 106 -30.98 9.27 -5.54
C ALA A 106 -32.29 8.47 -5.64
N ILE A 107 -32.77 8.20 -6.85
CA ILE A 107 -33.98 7.41 -7.10
C ILE A 107 -33.84 5.98 -6.57
N ILE A 108 -32.68 5.34 -6.81
CA ILE A 108 -32.38 4.01 -6.25
C ILE A 108 -32.31 4.07 -4.73
N ALA A 109 -31.69 5.12 -4.17
CA ALA A 109 -31.59 5.31 -2.74
C ALA A 109 -32.96 5.43 -2.05
N ASP A 110 -33.99 5.96 -2.71
CA ASP A 110 -35.34 5.97 -2.16
C ASP A 110 -35.96 4.57 -2.02
N GLY A 111 -35.63 3.63 -2.91
CA GLY A 111 -35.99 2.22 -2.74
C GLY A 111 -35.34 1.63 -1.49
N PHE A 112 -34.06 1.95 -1.24
CA PHE A 112 -33.38 1.59 0.01
C PHE A 112 -33.99 2.29 1.22
N LEU A 113 -34.46 3.52 1.09
CA LEU A 113 -35.11 4.28 2.14
C LEU A 113 -36.42 3.63 2.61
N VAL A 114 -37.23 3.14 1.66
CA VAL A 114 -38.43 2.32 1.93
C VAL A 114 -38.07 1.07 2.73
N ILE A 115 -37.06 0.31 2.26
CA ILE A 115 -36.63 -0.95 2.90
C ILE A 115 -36.09 -0.70 4.30
N THR A 116 -35.23 0.30 4.47
CA THR A 116 -34.56 0.61 5.73
C THR A 116 -35.52 1.16 6.77
N THR A 117 -36.49 1.97 6.36
CA THR A 117 -37.53 2.50 7.24
C THR A 117 -38.44 1.38 7.74
N ALA A 118 -38.91 0.50 6.85
CA ALA A 118 -39.70 -0.67 7.24
C ALA A 118 -38.91 -1.61 8.17
N ARG A 119 -37.63 -1.84 7.86
CA ARG A 119 -36.72 -2.63 8.70
C ARG A 119 -36.56 -2.01 10.09
N LEU A 120 -36.35 -0.70 10.17
CA LEU A 120 -36.22 0.01 11.44
C LEU A 120 -37.52 -0.04 12.25
N ALA A 121 -38.68 0.12 11.61
CA ALA A 121 -39.99 -0.06 12.23
C ALA A 121 -40.17 -1.47 12.82
N ILE A 122 -39.81 -2.52 12.07
CA ILE A 122 -39.81 -3.90 12.58
C ILE A 122 -38.86 -4.03 13.78
N ASP A 123 -37.69 -3.40 13.72
CA ASP A 123 -36.75 -3.44 14.82
C ASP A 123 -37.23 -2.73 16.09
N LEU A 124 -38.11 -1.75 15.92
CA LEU A 124 -38.84 -1.05 16.97
C LEU A 124 -40.13 -1.76 17.40
N GLY A 125 -40.42 -2.96 16.89
CA GLY A 125 -41.54 -3.78 17.31
C GLY A 125 -42.88 -3.50 16.60
N ALA A 126 -42.86 -2.81 15.46
CA ALA A 126 -44.04 -2.62 14.62
C ALA A 126 -44.61 -3.96 14.11
N SER A 127 -45.93 -4.01 13.92
CA SER A 127 -46.61 -5.15 13.28
C SER A 127 -46.25 -5.22 11.79
N ARG A 128 -46.53 -6.37 11.13
CA ARG A 128 -46.38 -6.51 9.67
C ARG A 128 -47.11 -5.40 8.90
N ARG A 129 -48.35 -5.08 9.32
CA ARG A 129 -49.13 -3.98 8.77
C ARG A 129 -48.44 -2.63 9.02
N GLY A 130 -47.94 -2.39 10.24
CA GLY A 130 -47.20 -1.17 10.57
C GLY A 130 -45.93 -0.98 9.73
N ALA A 131 -45.15 -2.04 9.50
CA ALA A 131 -43.98 -1.99 8.62
C ALA A 131 -44.35 -1.72 7.15
N THR A 132 -45.47 -2.29 6.68
CA THR A 132 -46.00 -2.04 5.33
C THR A 132 -46.52 -0.61 5.20
N VAL A 133 -47.18 -0.07 6.23
CA VAL A 133 -47.62 1.33 6.28
C VAL A 133 -46.42 2.29 6.28
N ALA A 134 -45.36 1.99 7.03
CA ALA A 134 -44.14 2.78 6.99
C ALA A 134 -43.49 2.76 5.59
N ALA A 135 -43.42 1.59 4.95
CA ALA A 135 -42.93 1.46 3.58
C ALA A 135 -43.76 2.29 2.60
N ALA A 136 -45.09 2.16 2.66
CA ALA A 136 -46.02 2.89 1.79
C ALA A 136 -45.96 4.41 2.03
N ALA A 137 -45.83 4.84 3.29
CA ALA A 137 -45.65 6.25 3.63
C ALA A 137 -44.40 6.81 2.97
N ILE A 138 -43.23 6.18 3.14
CA ILE A 138 -41.98 6.67 2.50
C ILE A 138 -42.06 6.62 0.97
N ALA A 139 -42.73 5.63 0.40
CA ALA A 139 -42.91 5.52 -1.05
C ALA A 139 -43.76 6.67 -1.63
N LEU A 140 -44.82 7.09 -0.92
CA LEU A 140 -45.86 8.00 -1.42
C LEU A 140 -45.72 9.45 -0.93
N LEU A 141 -45.11 9.68 0.24
CA LEU A 141 -45.01 11.01 0.82
C LEU A 141 -44.21 11.96 -0.09
N PRO A 142 -44.71 13.19 -0.36
CA PRO A 142 -44.07 14.14 -1.27
C PRO A 142 -42.60 14.43 -1.00
N ALA A 143 -42.20 14.50 0.27
CA ALA A 143 -40.85 14.87 0.65
C ALA A 143 -39.76 13.98 0.01
N THR A 144 -40.01 12.68 -0.15
CA THR A 144 -38.97 11.75 -0.62
C THR A 144 -38.75 11.85 -2.13
N TRP A 145 -39.82 11.89 -2.92
CA TRP A 145 -39.70 12.01 -4.37
C TRP A 145 -39.50 13.46 -4.86
N ILE A 146 -39.84 14.49 -4.07
CA ILE A 146 -39.44 15.87 -4.37
C ILE A 146 -37.91 16.01 -4.25
N ASP A 147 -37.29 15.46 -3.21
CA ASP A 147 -35.83 15.53 -3.01
C ASP A 147 -35.06 14.78 -4.11
N SER A 148 -35.50 13.58 -4.48
CA SER A 148 -34.78 12.76 -5.46
C SER A 148 -35.19 13.05 -6.90
N ALA A 149 -36.44 12.78 -7.28
CA ALA A 149 -36.90 12.77 -8.67
C ALA A 149 -37.12 14.18 -9.24
N VAL A 150 -37.63 15.11 -8.41
CA VAL A 150 -37.88 16.49 -8.83
C VAL A 150 -36.60 17.33 -8.72
N TRP A 151 -36.02 17.45 -7.52
CA TRP A 151 -34.82 18.28 -7.27
C TRP A 151 -33.55 17.68 -7.88
N GLY A 152 -33.33 16.36 -7.71
CA GLY A 152 -32.08 15.69 -8.09
C GLY A 152 -31.06 15.59 -6.95
N GLN A 153 -31.48 15.78 -5.71
CA GLN A 153 -30.64 15.77 -4.52
C GLN A 153 -30.43 14.34 -3.98
N VAL A 154 -29.39 14.15 -3.15
CA VAL A 154 -28.90 12.82 -2.74
C VAL A 154 -29.04 12.51 -1.26
N ASP A 155 -29.91 13.23 -0.54
CA ASP A 155 -30.08 13.05 0.89
C ASP A 155 -30.58 11.64 1.25
N ALA A 156 -31.32 10.99 0.35
CA ALA A 156 -31.73 9.59 0.45
C ALA A 156 -30.57 8.59 0.57
N VAL A 157 -29.42 8.86 -0.06
CA VAL A 157 -28.24 7.97 -0.05
C VAL A 157 -27.69 7.85 1.36
N GLY A 158 -27.30 8.98 1.95
CA GLY A 158 -26.72 8.96 3.30
C GLY A 158 -27.76 8.68 4.39
N THR A 159 -29.02 9.06 4.18
CA THR A 159 -30.12 8.72 5.11
C THR A 159 -30.37 7.21 5.17
N SER A 160 -30.35 6.51 4.03
CA SER A 160 -30.49 5.04 4.01
C SER A 160 -29.36 4.35 4.79
N LEU A 161 -28.12 4.81 4.63
CA LEU A 161 -26.97 4.32 5.40
C LEU A 161 -27.11 4.63 6.90
N LEU A 162 -27.61 5.82 7.25
CA LEU A 162 -27.91 6.24 8.62
C LEU A 162 -28.95 5.32 9.28
N LEU A 163 -30.03 4.96 8.58
CA LEU A 163 -31.05 4.05 9.09
C LEU A 163 -30.52 2.63 9.26
N PHE A 164 -29.71 2.14 8.32
CA PHE A 164 -29.03 0.85 8.48
C PHE A 164 -28.07 0.85 9.68
N ALA A 165 -27.27 1.90 9.84
CA ALA A 165 -26.37 2.07 10.98
C ALA A 165 -27.16 2.07 12.29
N THR A 166 -28.28 2.78 12.33
CA THR A 166 -29.18 2.85 13.49
C THR A 166 -29.80 1.47 13.80
N SER A 167 -30.27 0.74 12.78
CA SER A 167 -30.78 -0.63 12.92
C SER A 167 -29.70 -1.58 13.48
N GLU A 168 -28.47 -1.55 12.95
CA GLU A 168 -27.37 -2.38 13.45
C GLU A 168 -26.96 -1.97 14.88
N LEU A 169 -27.00 -0.68 15.21
CA LEU A 169 -26.74 -0.15 16.54
C LEU A 169 -27.73 -0.69 17.56
N ILE A 170 -29.04 -0.59 17.30
CA ILE A 170 -30.07 -1.07 18.24
C ILE A 170 -30.13 -2.59 18.32
N ARG A 171 -29.60 -3.30 17.32
CA ARG A 171 -29.37 -4.77 17.34
C ARG A 171 -28.09 -5.18 18.08
N GLY A 172 -27.34 -4.23 18.65
CA GLY A 172 -26.13 -4.50 19.45
C GLY A 172 -24.84 -4.65 18.62
N LYS A 173 -24.89 -4.46 17.30
CA LYS A 173 -23.73 -4.65 16.40
C LYS A 173 -22.92 -3.37 16.26
N SER A 174 -22.33 -2.93 17.36
CA SER A 174 -21.64 -1.64 17.50
C SER A 174 -20.57 -1.36 16.43
N VAL A 175 -19.75 -2.36 16.07
CA VAL A 175 -18.68 -2.18 15.07
C VAL A 175 -19.26 -1.90 13.67
N ARG A 176 -20.30 -2.63 13.28
CA ARG A 176 -20.99 -2.41 12.00
C ARG A 176 -21.71 -1.07 11.96
N ALA A 177 -22.34 -0.69 13.07
CA ALA A 177 -22.96 0.62 13.20
C ALA A 177 -21.93 1.75 13.01
N ALA A 178 -20.76 1.65 13.64
CA ALA A 178 -19.69 2.63 13.50
C ALA A 178 -19.17 2.73 12.05
N ALA A 179 -18.93 1.60 11.39
CA ALA A 179 -18.53 1.57 9.98
C ALA A 179 -19.60 2.21 9.06
N LEU A 180 -20.87 1.84 9.22
CA LEU A 180 -21.96 2.40 8.40
C LEU A 180 -22.20 3.89 8.65
N THR A 181 -22.04 4.36 9.88
CA THR A 181 -22.11 5.80 10.19
C THR A 181 -20.94 6.56 9.60
N ALA A 182 -19.73 6.01 9.65
CA ALA A 182 -18.58 6.61 8.98
C ALA A 182 -18.78 6.69 7.46
N LEU A 183 -19.33 5.64 6.85
CA LEU A 183 -19.71 5.65 5.44
C LEU A 183 -20.76 6.72 5.14
N ALA A 184 -21.81 6.83 5.95
CA ALA A 184 -22.83 7.88 5.80
C ALA A 184 -22.22 9.29 5.90
N ALA A 185 -21.32 9.50 6.86
CA ALA A 185 -20.64 10.78 7.06
C ALA A 185 -19.73 11.15 5.88
N VAL A 186 -19.08 10.17 5.24
CA VAL A 186 -18.22 10.38 4.06
C VAL A 186 -19.02 10.50 2.76
N VAL A 187 -20.29 10.10 2.74
CA VAL A 187 -21.21 10.47 1.65
C VAL A 187 -21.58 11.94 1.77
N LYS A 188 -21.98 12.40 2.96
CA LYS A 188 -22.30 13.81 3.23
C LYS A 188 -22.03 14.12 4.71
N PRO A 189 -21.26 15.18 5.03
CA PRO A 189 -20.84 15.48 6.41
C PRO A 189 -21.98 15.54 7.43
N GLN A 190 -23.16 16.02 7.01
CA GLN A 190 -24.34 16.17 7.87
C GLN A 190 -24.75 14.87 8.59
N PHE A 191 -24.53 13.70 7.99
CA PHE A 191 -24.90 12.42 8.60
C PHE A 191 -23.94 12.00 9.71
N GLY A 192 -22.76 12.61 9.79
CA GLY A 192 -21.79 12.42 10.88
C GLY A 192 -22.28 12.96 12.23
N ILE A 193 -23.35 13.75 12.27
CA ILE A 193 -23.84 14.37 13.50
C ILE A 193 -24.30 13.39 14.58
N ILE A 194 -24.56 12.14 14.21
CA ILE A 194 -24.96 11.08 15.13
C ILE A 194 -23.77 10.32 15.75
N ILE A 195 -22.54 10.55 15.27
CA ILE A 195 -21.31 9.89 15.76
C ILE A 195 -21.19 10.02 17.28
N PRO A 196 -21.43 11.19 17.93
CA PRO A 196 -21.36 11.30 19.38
C PRO A 196 -22.34 10.38 20.13
N ILE A 197 -23.55 10.18 19.61
CA ILE A 197 -24.54 9.27 20.22
C ILE A 197 -24.03 7.82 20.15
N ILE A 198 -23.53 7.41 18.99
CA ILE A 198 -22.96 6.08 18.80
C ILE A 198 -21.75 5.88 19.71
N ALA A 199 -20.81 6.82 19.73
CA ALA A 199 -19.62 6.75 20.56
C ALA A 199 -19.99 6.57 22.05
N VAL A 200 -20.92 7.35 22.58
CA VAL A 200 -21.40 7.22 23.95
C VAL A 200 -22.05 5.85 24.18
N LEU A 201 -22.87 5.36 23.25
CA LEU A 201 -23.54 4.07 23.41
C LEU A 201 -22.56 2.90 23.36
N VAL A 202 -21.63 2.91 22.41
CA VAL A 202 -20.56 1.91 22.30
C VAL A 202 -19.68 1.95 23.53
N PHE A 203 -19.34 3.14 24.05
CA PHE A 203 -18.59 3.29 25.30
C PHE A 203 -19.35 2.72 26.50
N VAL A 204 -20.64 3.05 26.65
CA VAL A 204 -21.48 2.50 27.73
C VAL A 204 -21.55 0.97 27.64
N ARG A 205 -21.73 0.43 26.44
CA ARG A 205 -21.74 -1.02 26.20
C ARG A 205 -20.38 -1.66 26.49
N ALA A 206 -19.28 -1.04 26.05
CA ALA A 206 -17.92 -1.49 26.32
C ALA A 206 -17.64 -1.51 27.84
N ARG A 207 -18.04 -0.46 28.57
CA ARG A 207 -17.90 -0.38 30.03
C ARG A 207 -18.77 -1.42 30.74
N LYS A 208 -20.05 -1.57 30.37
CA LYS A 208 -20.95 -2.62 30.92
C LYS A 208 -20.37 -4.02 30.66
N ALA A 209 -19.80 -4.24 29.48
CA ALA A 209 -19.16 -5.50 29.11
C ALA A 209 -17.78 -5.72 29.75
N ARG A 210 -17.19 -4.70 30.39
CA ARG A 210 -15.78 -4.66 30.80
C ARG A 210 -14.83 -5.03 29.65
N ASP A 211 -15.16 -4.56 28.45
CA ASP A 211 -14.47 -4.87 27.20
C ASP A 211 -14.12 -3.56 26.45
N PRO A 212 -13.05 -2.86 26.86
CA PRO A 212 -12.66 -1.58 26.27
C PRO A 212 -12.33 -1.68 24.78
N TRP A 213 -11.89 -2.86 24.33
CA TRP A 213 -11.60 -3.13 22.91
C TRP A 213 -12.82 -2.97 22.01
N ARG A 214 -14.05 -3.11 22.52
CA ARG A 214 -15.26 -2.85 21.69
C ARG A 214 -15.32 -1.40 21.21
N PHE A 215 -14.91 -0.46 22.06
CA PHE A 215 -14.90 0.95 21.71
C PHE A 215 -13.79 1.26 20.71
N ILE A 216 -12.59 0.73 20.95
CA ILE A 216 -11.42 0.88 20.07
C ILE A 216 -11.69 0.28 18.69
N VAL A 217 -12.15 -0.98 18.62
CA VAL A 217 -12.44 -1.65 17.34
C VAL A 217 -13.56 -0.93 16.57
N ALA A 218 -14.57 -0.40 17.24
CA ALA A 218 -15.61 0.39 16.58
C ALA A 218 -15.05 1.70 16.00
N GLY A 219 -14.22 2.43 16.75
CA GLY A 219 -13.56 3.63 16.27
C GLY A 219 -12.63 3.37 15.07
N LEU A 220 -11.81 2.32 15.16
CA LEU A 220 -10.92 1.90 14.09
C LEU A 220 -11.67 1.40 12.86
N ALA A 221 -12.79 0.68 13.02
CA ALA A 221 -13.64 0.30 11.90
C ALA A 221 -14.24 1.53 11.19
N GLY A 222 -14.64 2.55 11.94
CA GLY A 222 -15.07 3.83 11.39
C GLY A 222 -13.95 4.50 10.59
N ALA A 223 -12.78 4.70 11.20
CA ALA A 223 -11.61 5.30 10.55
C ALA A 223 -11.19 4.54 9.28
N ALA A 224 -11.10 3.20 9.35
CA ALA A 224 -10.78 2.36 8.21
C ALA A 224 -11.81 2.51 7.07
N THR A 225 -13.10 2.64 7.40
CA THR A 225 -14.13 2.88 6.39
C THR A 225 -13.90 4.21 5.65
N ILE A 226 -13.58 5.28 6.38
CA ILE A 226 -13.24 6.58 5.77
C ILE A 226 -12.01 6.46 4.89
N SER A 227 -10.93 5.87 5.41
CA SER A 227 -9.67 5.71 4.67
C SER A 227 -9.84 4.88 3.41
N LEU A 228 -10.60 3.78 3.45
CA LEU A 228 -10.83 2.92 2.27
C LEU A 228 -11.60 3.64 1.17
N VAL A 229 -12.58 4.48 1.53
CA VAL A 229 -13.35 5.27 0.57
C VAL A 229 -12.55 6.47 0.05
N ALA A 230 -11.66 7.03 0.87
CA ALA A 230 -10.84 8.19 0.54
C ALA A 230 -9.58 7.83 -0.28
N ALA A 231 -9.03 6.63 -0.10
CA ALA A 231 -7.78 6.20 -0.73
C ALA A 231 -7.77 6.29 -2.26
N PRO A 232 -8.82 5.89 -3.02
CA PRO A 232 -8.86 6.06 -4.47
C PRO A 232 -8.74 7.52 -4.93
N PHE A 233 -9.07 8.48 -4.06
CA PHE A 233 -8.99 9.91 -4.34
C PHE A 233 -7.66 10.55 -3.92
N GLY A 234 -6.70 9.74 -3.43
CA GLY A 234 -5.45 10.23 -2.85
C GLY A 234 -5.65 11.05 -1.59
N GLN A 235 -6.73 10.79 -0.84
CA GLN A 235 -7.06 11.52 0.39
C GLN A 235 -6.80 10.64 1.62
N THR A 236 -6.20 11.23 2.64
CA THR A 236 -6.04 10.61 3.97
C THR A 236 -7.25 10.87 4.85
N LEU A 237 -7.32 10.22 6.03
CA LEU A 237 -8.33 10.50 7.04
C LEU A 237 -8.33 11.98 7.47
N PHE A 238 -7.15 12.58 7.57
CA PHE A 238 -6.99 13.99 7.94
C PHE A 238 -7.48 14.93 6.85
N ASP A 239 -7.24 14.60 5.59
CA ASP A 239 -7.73 15.41 4.47
C ASP A 239 -9.26 15.42 4.41
N VAL A 240 -9.90 14.26 4.64
CA VAL A 240 -11.36 14.17 4.73
C VAL A 240 -11.89 15.02 5.90
N ALA A 241 -11.23 14.99 7.06
CA ALA A 241 -11.61 15.82 8.19
C ALA A 241 -11.46 17.33 7.88
N ASN A 242 -10.38 17.72 7.20
CA ASN A 242 -10.18 19.10 6.74
C ASN A 242 -11.27 19.55 5.76
N ARG A 243 -11.71 18.65 4.85
CA ARG A 243 -12.81 18.94 3.92
C ARG A 243 -14.14 19.17 4.62
N VAL A 244 -14.42 18.45 5.70
CA VAL A 244 -15.62 18.72 6.52
C VAL A 244 -15.59 20.14 7.08
N LEU A 245 -14.43 20.61 7.54
CA LEU A 245 -14.26 21.99 8.05
C LEU A 245 -14.43 23.02 6.93
N ILE A 246 -13.83 22.80 5.77
CA ILE A 246 -13.96 23.68 4.59
C ILE A 246 -15.41 23.76 4.12
N ALA A 247 -16.10 22.62 4.00
CA ALA A 247 -17.51 22.57 3.59
C ALA A 247 -18.42 23.31 4.59
N GLY A 248 -18.16 23.20 5.90
CA GLY A 248 -18.87 23.98 6.92
C GLY A 248 -18.57 25.48 6.88
N GLY A 249 -17.44 25.88 6.29
CA GLY A 249 -17.02 27.26 6.09
C GLY A 249 -17.69 27.99 4.92
N GLY A 250 -18.21 27.26 3.92
CA GLY A 250 -18.64 27.83 2.64
C GLY A 250 -19.91 28.69 2.66
N TYR A 251 -20.74 28.58 3.71
CA TYR A 251 -22.04 29.25 3.80
C TYR A 251 -22.22 29.96 5.14
N GLU A 252 -21.55 31.10 5.34
CA GLU A 252 -21.50 31.85 6.61
C GLU A 252 -22.78 32.63 6.93
N TYR A 253 -23.93 31.96 6.88
CA TYR A 253 -25.24 32.58 6.97
C TYR A 253 -26.13 31.96 8.04
N LEU A 254 -26.99 32.80 8.64
CA LEU A 254 -27.92 32.41 9.69
C LEU A 254 -28.86 31.29 9.25
N SER A 255 -29.43 31.39 8.03
CA SER A 255 -30.21 30.34 7.38
C SER A 255 -30.04 30.42 5.87
N VAL A 256 -29.79 29.27 5.23
CA VAL A 256 -29.53 29.16 3.79
C VAL A 256 -30.74 28.54 3.10
N GLY A 257 -31.89 29.22 3.22
CA GLY A 257 -33.18 28.74 2.70
C GLY A 257 -33.98 27.86 3.69
N ALA A 258 -33.44 27.51 4.85
CA ALA A 258 -34.17 26.75 5.85
C ALA A 258 -35.23 27.58 6.59
N TRP A 259 -36.47 27.10 6.63
CA TRP A 259 -37.54 27.69 7.47
C TRP A 259 -37.38 27.25 8.93
N ASN A 260 -36.33 27.77 9.56
CA ASN A 260 -35.98 27.56 10.97
C ASN A 260 -35.99 28.91 11.73
N PRO A 261 -35.75 28.96 13.05
CA PRO A 261 -35.82 30.19 13.84
C PRO A 261 -34.90 31.31 13.32
N TRP A 262 -33.76 30.94 12.73
CA TRP A 262 -32.81 31.88 12.14
C TRP A 262 -33.37 32.62 10.93
N ALA A 263 -34.35 32.04 10.23
CA ALA A 263 -35.06 32.69 9.12
C ALA A 263 -35.80 33.98 9.53
N LEU A 264 -36.13 34.11 10.82
CA LEU A 264 -36.86 35.25 11.39
C LEU A 264 -35.92 36.39 11.81
N VAL A 265 -34.62 36.14 11.84
CA VAL A 265 -33.62 37.12 12.28
C VAL A 265 -33.14 37.91 11.08
N SER A 266 -33.10 39.24 11.24
CA SER A 266 -32.52 40.16 10.27
C SER A 266 -31.29 40.85 10.84
N ILE A 267 -30.25 40.99 10.03
CA ILE A 267 -29.03 41.73 10.34
C ILE A 267 -28.79 42.73 9.20
N GLY A 268 -28.69 44.01 9.54
CA GLY A 268 -28.45 45.06 8.54
C GLY A 268 -29.55 45.18 7.48
N GLY A 269 -30.79 44.78 7.80
CA GLY A 269 -31.92 44.79 6.85
C GLY A 269 -31.95 43.58 5.90
N VAL A 270 -31.10 42.58 6.10
CA VAL A 270 -31.07 41.33 5.33
C VAL A 270 -31.59 40.20 6.21
N GLY A 271 -32.54 39.41 5.70
CA GLY A 271 -33.07 38.23 6.41
C GLY A 271 -34.05 37.43 5.56
N LEU A 272 -34.13 36.12 5.80
CA LEU A 272 -34.87 35.21 4.92
C LEU A 272 -36.37 35.54 4.88
N ALA A 273 -37.00 35.76 6.03
CA ALA A 273 -38.41 36.17 6.08
C ALA A 273 -38.63 37.63 5.63
N GLN A 274 -37.62 38.51 5.75
CA GLN A 274 -37.78 39.92 5.43
C GLN A 274 -37.71 40.20 3.93
N ASN A 275 -36.72 39.64 3.25
CA ASN A 275 -36.46 39.91 1.83
C ASN A 275 -35.88 38.71 1.08
N GLY A 276 -35.96 37.50 1.64
CA GLY A 276 -35.40 36.30 1.04
C GLY A 276 -33.87 36.20 1.11
N GLY A 277 -33.20 37.19 1.72
CA GLY A 277 -31.74 37.27 1.78
C GLY A 277 -31.09 36.41 2.87
N TRP A 278 -29.79 36.17 2.73
CA TRP A 278 -28.98 35.38 3.68
C TRP A 278 -28.14 36.31 4.57
N ALA A 279 -28.58 36.48 5.81
CA ALA A 279 -27.87 37.28 6.81
C ALA A 279 -26.62 36.55 7.32
N SER A 280 -25.52 37.28 7.56
CA SER A 280 -24.27 36.71 8.07
C SER A 280 -24.41 36.11 9.48
N ASP A 281 -23.86 34.91 9.71
CA ASP A 281 -23.89 34.27 11.03
C ASP A 281 -22.70 34.61 11.95
N VAL A 282 -21.67 35.25 11.41
CA VAL A 282 -20.51 35.74 12.17
C VAL A 282 -20.74 37.14 12.75
N THR A 283 -21.68 37.90 12.18
CA THR A 283 -22.08 39.20 12.72
C THR A 283 -22.84 39.02 14.04
N ALA A 284 -22.57 39.89 15.01
CA ALA A 284 -23.22 39.85 16.31
C ALA A 284 -24.73 40.08 16.17
N LEU A 285 -25.54 39.24 16.81
CA LEU A 285 -26.99 39.36 16.81
C LEU A 285 -27.39 40.67 17.52
N PRO A 286 -28.31 41.49 16.94
CA PRO A 286 -28.66 42.80 17.49
C PRO A 286 -29.13 42.80 18.94
N THR A 287 -29.73 41.69 19.40
CA THR A 287 -30.31 41.56 20.75
C THR A 287 -29.38 40.89 21.76
N LEU A 288 -28.39 40.11 21.32
CA LEU A 288 -27.55 39.29 22.20
C LEU A 288 -26.08 39.72 22.24
N GLY A 289 -25.61 40.49 21.24
CA GLY A 289 -24.20 40.88 21.12
C GLY A 289 -23.24 39.70 20.86
N ILE A 290 -23.77 38.50 20.60
CA ILE A 290 -23.02 37.27 20.30
C ILE A 290 -23.35 36.85 18.86
N SER A 291 -22.39 36.27 18.14
CA SER A 291 -22.60 35.78 16.78
C SER A 291 -23.60 34.62 16.73
N GLY A 292 -24.36 34.54 15.64
CA GLY A 292 -25.34 33.47 15.43
C GLY A 292 -24.70 32.07 15.47
N ILE A 293 -23.52 31.93 14.88
CA ILE A 293 -22.77 30.66 14.86
C ILE A 293 -22.44 30.16 16.27
N ALA A 294 -22.04 31.05 17.20
CA ALA A 294 -21.73 30.67 18.57
C ALA A 294 -22.98 30.20 19.32
N VAL A 295 -24.10 30.91 19.16
CA VAL A 295 -25.39 30.54 19.78
C VAL A 295 -25.88 29.20 19.22
N GLY A 296 -25.87 29.04 17.89
CA GLY A 296 -26.29 27.81 17.23
C GLY A 296 -25.42 26.60 17.59
N ALA A 297 -24.09 26.77 17.66
CA ALA A 297 -23.16 25.72 18.06
C ALA A 297 -23.41 25.25 19.50
N VAL A 298 -23.57 26.18 20.45
CA VAL A 298 -23.86 25.84 21.86
C VAL A 298 -25.21 25.14 21.99
N ALA A 299 -26.24 25.62 21.28
CA ALA A 299 -27.56 24.99 21.28
C ALA A 299 -27.49 23.56 20.71
N MET A 300 -26.77 23.35 19.62
CA MET A 300 -26.58 22.04 19.00
C MET A 300 -25.81 21.07 19.91
N LEU A 301 -24.69 21.53 20.51
CA LEU A 301 -23.92 20.72 21.47
C LEU A 301 -24.77 20.32 22.69
N THR A 302 -25.63 21.22 23.16
CA THR A 302 -26.57 20.95 24.26
C THR A 302 -27.60 19.89 23.86
N ALA A 303 -28.16 19.98 22.64
CA ALA A 303 -29.08 18.98 22.11
C ALA A 303 -28.41 17.60 21.95
N ILE A 304 -27.18 17.55 21.44
CA ILE A 304 -26.39 16.31 21.33
C ILE A 304 -26.11 15.73 22.73
N ALA A 305 -25.67 16.55 23.69
CA ALA A 305 -25.39 16.10 25.05
C ALA A 305 -26.66 15.55 25.73
N PHE A 306 -27.78 16.22 25.53
CA PHE A 306 -29.10 15.79 26.00
C PHE A 306 -29.49 14.42 25.39
N ALA A 307 -29.41 14.29 24.07
CA ALA A 307 -29.71 13.06 23.34
C ALA A 307 -28.78 11.91 23.75
N ALA A 308 -27.48 12.17 23.86
CA ALA A 308 -26.48 11.21 24.28
C ALA A 308 -26.76 10.71 25.71
N ARG A 309 -27.10 11.62 26.64
CA ARG A 309 -27.49 11.25 28.02
C ARG A 309 -28.71 10.34 28.03
N ARG A 310 -29.70 10.59 27.16
CA ARG A 310 -30.87 9.70 26.99
C ARG A 310 -30.49 8.36 26.40
N ALA A 311 -29.68 8.33 25.35
CA ALA A 311 -29.27 7.11 24.67
C ALA A 311 -28.49 6.15 25.58
N ARG A 312 -27.83 6.62 26.66
CA ARG A 312 -27.13 5.77 27.65
C ARG A 312 -27.99 4.67 28.28
N VAL A 313 -29.32 4.83 28.25
CA VAL A 313 -30.26 3.81 28.73
C VAL A 313 -30.17 2.52 27.89
N ASP A 314 -29.66 2.61 26.66
CA ASP A 314 -29.41 1.48 25.74
C ASP A 314 -30.68 0.66 25.45
N GLN A 315 -31.77 1.38 25.17
CA GLN A 315 -33.05 0.83 24.72
C GLN A 315 -33.32 1.29 23.30
N ALA A 316 -33.72 0.36 22.43
CA ALA A 316 -33.89 0.62 20.99
C ALA A 316 -34.76 1.86 20.72
N ALA A 317 -35.96 1.91 21.29
CA ALA A 317 -36.89 3.03 21.13
C ALA A 317 -36.32 4.38 21.60
N VAL A 318 -35.61 4.39 22.75
CA VAL A 318 -34.98 5.60 23.30
C VAL A 318 -33.83 6.08 22.42
N THR A 319 -33.01 5.14 21.92
CA THR A 319 -31.88 5.45 21.03
C THR A 319 -32.37 6.03 19.71
N VAL A 320 -33.37 5.41 19.07
CA VAL A 320 -33.92 5.95 17.82
C VAL A 320 -34.62 7.29 18.04
N ALA A 321 -35.36 7.45 19.14
CA ALA A 321 -35.95 8.74 19.52
C ALA A 321 -34.89 9.83 19.73
N ALA A 322 -33.76 9.52 20.38
CA ALA A 322 -32.65 10.45 20.60
C ALA A 322 -31.96 10.85 19.27
N ILE A 323 -31.76 9.89 18.36
CA ILE A 323 -31.21 10.15 17.02
C ILE A 323 -32.18 11.00 16.19
N THR A 324 -33.48 10.71 16.24
CA THR A 324 -34.52 11.49 15.55
C THR A 324 -34.58 12.92 16.08
N PHE A 325 -34.50 13.10 17.40
CA PHE A 325 -34.41 14.42 18.01
C PHE A 325 -33.17 15.20 17.55
N VAL A 326 -32.00 14.55 17.45
CA VAL A 326 -30.80 15.22 16.93
C VAL A 326 -30.94 15.59 15.46
N ALA A 327 -31.58 14.76 14.63
CA ALA A 327 -31.85 15.10 13.23
C ALA A 327 -32.77 16.33 13.10
N VAL A 328 -33.81 16.43 13.95
CA VAL A 328 -34.67 17.63 14.02
C VAL A 328 -33.89 18.83 14.56
N ALA A 329 -33.13 18.66 15.65
CA ALA A 329 -32.34 19.72 16.26
C ALA A 329 -31.28 20.29 15.31
N PHE A 330 -30.70 19.45 14.44
CA PHE A 330 -29.76 19.89 13.42
C PHE A 330 -30.38 20.85 12.39
N PHE A 331 -31.66 20.69 12.07
CA PHE A 331 -32.35 21.62 11.19
C PHE A 331 -32.70 22.94 11.90
N VAL A 332 -32.99 22.88 13.20
CA VAL A 332 -33.60 24.00 13.94
C VAL A 332 -32.57 24.88 14.67
N LEU A 333 -31.52 24.29 15.25
CA LEU A 333 -30.65 24.97 16.23
C LEU A 333 -29.38 25.61 15.63
N PRO A 334 -28.57 24.94 14.79
CA PRO A 334 -27.38 25.57 14.22
C PRO A 334 -27.72 26.55 13.09
N THR A 335 -26.79 27.45 12.80
CA THR A 335 -26.78 28.28 11.57
C THR A 335 -26.19 27.47 10.42
N ARG A 336 -26.10 28.05 9.20
CA ARG A 336 -25.56 27.40 7.99
C ARG A 336 -26.35 26.16 7.54
N VAL A 337 -27.67 26.18 7.78
CA VAL A 337 -28.59 25.07 7.47
C VAL A 337 -29.38 25.36 6.20
N HIS A 338 -29.48 24.34 5.34
CA HIS A 338 -30.33 24.34 4.15
C HIS A 338 -31.71 23.72 4.40
N GLU A 339 -32.69 24.09 3.58
CA GLU A 339 -34.07 23.56 3.59
C GLU A 339 -34.16 22.03 3.65
N ARG A 340 -33.20 21.35 3.00
CA ARG A 340 -33.15 19.89 2.88
C ARG A 340 -32.59 19.15 4.11
N TYR A 341 -31.97 19.84 5.07
CA TYR A 341 -31.32 19.18 6.22
C TYR A 341 -32.31 18.50 7.18
N LEU A 342 -33.61 18.73 7.04
CA LEU A 342 -34.66 18.02 7.78
C LEU A 342 -34.93 16.61 7.25
N PHE A 343 -34.45 16.25 6.05
CA PHE A 343 -34.81 15.01 5.35
C PHE A 343 -34.64 13.76 6.21
N ALA A 344 -33.50 13.62 6.90
CA ALA A 344 -33.18 12.43 7.69
C ALA A 344 -34.18 12.17 8.85
N ALA A 345 -34.84 13.23 9.36
CA ALA A 345 -35.81 13.11 10.43
C ALA A 345 -37.12 12.42 9.97
N ILE A 346 -37.49 12.55 8.69
CA ILE A 346 -38.75 12.04 8.13
C ILE A 346 -38.86 10.50 8.24
N PRO A 347 -37.92 9.70 7.69
CA PRO A 347 -37.98 8.25 7.79
C PRO A 347 -37.79 7.75 9.22
N LEU A 348 -36.95 8.42 10.02
CA LEU A 348 -36.77 8.09 11.44
C LEU A 348 -38.06 8.28 12.24
N ALA A 349 -38.73 9.44 12.09
CA ALA A 349 -39.99 9.74 12.73
C ALA A 349 -41.12 8.83 12.23
N THR A 350 -41.13 8.48 10.93
CA THR A 350 -42.10 7.55 10.35
C THR A 350 -41.99 6.15 10.94
N ALA A 351 -40.76 5.61 11.09
CA ALA A 351 -40.53 4.32 11.74
C ALA A 351 -40.98 4.31 13.22
N LEU A 352 -40.80 5.44 13.91
CA LEU A 352 -41.28 5.63 15.28
C LEU A 352 -42.82 5.75 15.34
N ALA A 353 -43.45 6.46 14.41
CA ALA A 353 -44.89 6.73 14.40
C ALA A 353 -45.75 5.47 14.26
N VAL A 354 -45.31 4.49 13.45
CA VAL A 354 -46.01 3.20 13.30
C VAL A 354 -45.85 2.29 14.51
N SER A 355 -44.83 2.55 15.34
CA SER A 355 -44.56 1.81 16.58
C SER A 355 -45.17 2.49 17.81
N ASN A 356 -45.32 3.83 17.76
CA ASN A 356 -45.88 4.67 18.79
C ASN A 356 -46.52 5.92 18.17
N ARG A 357 -47.85 6.02 18.27
CA ARG A 357 -48.65 7.10 17.66
C ARG A 357 -48.28 8.50 18.14
N ARG A 358 -47.59 8.66 19.28
CA ARG A 358 -47.08 9.97 19.74
C ARG A 358 -46.08 10.61 18.78
N TRP A 359 -45.44 9.81 17.92
CA TRP A 359 -44.52 10.30 16.89
C TRP A 359 -45.23 10.67 15.57
N LEU A 360 -46.53 10.41 15.45
CA LEU A 360 -47.29 10.76 14.24
C LEU A 360 -47.30 12.27 13.95
N PRO A 361 -47.52 13.17 14.93
CA PRO A 361 -47.42 14.61 14.68
C PRO A 361 -46.01 15.04 14.27
N VAL A 362 -44.98 14.44 14.86
CA VAL A 362 -43.57 14.72 14.50
C VAL A 362 -43.30 14.32 13.05
N ALA A 363 -43.73 13.13 12.63
CA ALA A 363 -43.57 12.66 11.25
C ALA A 363 -44.36 13.51 10.26
N ALA A 364 -45.61 13.87 10.58
CA ALA A 364 -46.47 14.69 9.73
C ALA A 364 -45.92 16.12 9.56
N ILE A 365 -45.57 16.79 10.65
CA ILE A 365 -45.01 18.15 10.61
C ILE A 365 -43.67 18.15 9.87
N ALA A 366 -42.77 17.19 10.15
CA ALA A 366 -41.48 17.11 9.46
C ALA A 366 -41.66 16.95 7.94
N ASN A 367 -42.59 16.09 7.51
CA ASN A 367 -42.84 15.86 6.09
C ASN A 367 -43.47 17.07 5.39
N LEU A 368 -44.50 17.67 6.00
CA LEU A 368 -45.17 18.85 5.43
C LEU A 368 -44.25 20.06 5.39
N LEU A 369 -43.51 20.32 6.48
CA LEU A 369 -42.53 21.40 6.56
C LEU A 369 -41.43 21.23 5.51
N PHE A 370 -40.86 20.03 5.40
CA PHE A 370 -39.85 19.74 4.39
C PHE A 370 -40.41 19.96 2.98
N ALA A 371 -41.54 19.34 2.64
CA ALA A 371 -42.11 19.44 1.29
C ALA A 371 -42.43 20.88 0.91
N ALA A 372 -43.03 21.66 1.81
CA ALA A 372 -43.36 23.06 1.59
C ALA A 372 -42.10 23.94 1.41
N ASN A 373 -41.10 23.76 2.28
CA ASN A 373 -39.87 24.54 2.25
C ASN A 373 -39.04 24.26 1.00
N VAL A 374 -38.86 22.97 0.68
CA VAL A 374 -38.13 22.51 -0.51
C VAL A 374 -38.85 22.91 -1.80
N TRP A 375 -40.18 22.82 -1.85
CA TRP A 375 -40.95 23.30 -2.99
C TRP A 375 -40.81 24.81 -3.20
N SER A 376 -40.87 25.60 -2.13
CA SER A 376 -40.64 27.04 -2.17
C SER A 376 -39.25 27.35 -2.74
N ALA A 377 -38.21 26.65 -2.27
CA ALA A 377 -36.84 26.84 -2.74
C ALA A 377 -36.68 26.48 -4.23
N LEU A 378 -37.28 25.38 -4.72
CA LEU A 378 -37.19 24.96 -6.12
C LEU A 378 -37.83 25.95 -7.11
N THR A 379 -38.89 26.63 -6.67
CA THR A 379 -39.75 27.42 -7.56
C THR A 379 -39.41 28.91 -7.60
N LYS A 380 -38.35 29.35 -6.90
CA LYS A 380 -37.95 30.77 -6.92
C LYS A 380 -37.50 31.19 -8.32
N GLU A 381 -38.10 32.27 -8.81
CA GLU A 381 -37.90 32.75 -10.18
C GLU A 381 -36.43 33.03 -10.53
N TYR A 382 -35.69 33.68 -9.62
CA TYR A 382 -34.28 34.04 -9.86
C TYR A 382 -33.31 32.84 -9.98
N LEU A 383 -33.74 31.63 -9.58
CA LEU A 383 -32.91 30.43 -9.72
C LEU A 383 -32.97 29.83 -11.11
N HIS A 384 -33.96 30.23 -11.94
CA HIS A 384 -34.13 29.76 -13.32
C HIS A 384 -34.05 28.23 -13.47
N ASN A 385 -34.65 27.49 -12.54
CA ASN A 385 -34.71 26.03 -12.59
C ASN A 385 -35.63 25.57 -13.75
N PRO A 386 -35.13 24.89 -14.78
CA PRO A 386 -35.94 24.48 -15.93
C PRO A 386 -36.92 23.38 -15.53
N GLY A 387 -38.04 23.30 -16.25
CA GLY A 387 -38.97 22.16 -16.18
C GLY A 387 -39.66 21.91 -14.83
N ILE A 388 -39.54 22.80 -13.85
CA ILE A 388 -40.28 22.73 -12.59
C ILE A 388 -41.70 23.27 -12.81
N PRO A 389 -42.75 22.49 -12.48
CA PRO A 389 -44.14 22.93 -12.68
C PRO A 389 -44.53 24.02 -11.69
N ASP A 390 -45.31 25.00 -12.15
CA ASP A 390 -45.94 26.00 -11.30
C ASP A 390 -47.31 25.52 -10.81
N LEU A 391 -47.49 25.43 -9.49
CA LEU A 391 -48.76 25.09 -8.83
C LEU A 391 -49.68 26.32 -8.63
N GLY A 392 -49.37 27.45 -9.27
CA GLY A 392 -50.17 28.68 -9.24
C GLY A 392 -50.19 29.31 -7.85
N ALA A 393 -51.37 29.59 -7.32
CA ALA A 393 -51.55 30.27 -6.03
C ALA A 393 -50.82 29.59 -4.86
N LEU A 394 -50.64 28.26 -4.92
CA LEU A 394 -49.88 27.54 -3.91
C LEU A 394 -48.38 27.88 -3.96
N THR A 395 -47.79 27.96 -5.16
CA THR A 395 -46.39 28.38 -5.34
C THR A 395 -46.19 29.80 -4.79
N THR A 396 -47.07 30.74 -5.18
CA THR A 396 -47.01 32.13 -4.71
C THR A 396 -47.13 32.22 -3.20
N ALA A 397 -48.07 31.47 -2.59
CA ALA A 397 -48.24 31.44 -1.15
C ALA A 397 -47.01 30.88 -0.43
N LEU A 398 -46.38 29.83 -0.96
CA LEU A 398 -45.18 29.22 -0.37
C LEU A 398 -43.93 30.11 -0.49
N GLN A 399 -43.92 31.09 -1.39
CA GLN A 399 -42.82 32.05 -1.54
C GLN A 399 -43.00 33.31 -0.66
N SER A 400 -44.11 33.42 0.07
CA SER A 400 -44.42 34.60 0.86
C SER A 400 -43.64 34.63 2.20
N PRO A 401 -43.35 35.83 2.74
CA PRO A 401 -42.80 35.99 4.09
C PRO A 401 -43.58 35.24 5.17
N GLU A 402 -44.92 35.22 5.06
CA GLU A 402 -45.80 34.56 6.01
C GLU A 402 -45.57 33.05 6.02
N ALA A 403 -45.33 32.43 4.86
CA ALA A 403 -44.99 31.01 4.79
C ALA A 403 -43.66 30.70 5.48
N VAL A 404 -42.65 31.56 5.35
CA VAL A 404 -41.37 31.44 6.08
C VAL A 404 -41.61 31.52 7.59
N VAL A 405 -42.43 32.47 8.04
CA VAL A 405 -42.77 32.64 9.47
C VAL A 405 -43.49 31.42 10.02
N VAL A 406 -44.54 30.96 9.34
CA VAL A 406 -45.29 29.75 9.72
C VAL A 406 -44.37 28.52 9.73
N GLY A 407 -43.49 28.39 8.73
CA GLY A 407 -42.50 27.31 8.65
C GLY A 407 -41.51 27.33 9.82
N ALA A 408 -40.96 28.50 10.15
CA ALA A 408 -40.06 28.67 11.29
C ALA A 408 -40.74 28.30 12.61
N LEU A 409 -41.98 28.75 12.84
CA LEU A 409 -42.76 28.37 14.02
C LEU A 409 -43.08 26.87 14.05
N ALA A 410 -43.41 26.28 12.90
CA ALA A 410 -43.63 24.83 12.78
C ALA A 410 -42.34 24.04 13.09
N SER A 411 -41.17 24.56 12.73
CA SER A 411 -39.87 23.94 13.06
C SER A 411 -39.59 23.95 14.58
N ILE A 412 -39.97 25.03 15.29
CA ILE A 412 -39.88 25.11 16.75
C ILE A 412 -40.86 24.12 17.38
N ALA A 413 -42.10 24.07 16.89
CA ALA A 413 -43.10 23.10 17.34
C ALA A 413 -42.62 21.67 17.12
N LEU A 414 -41.95 21.38 16.00
CA LEU A 414 -41.35 20.09 15.69
C LEU A 414 -40.22 19.72 16.67
N LEU A 415 -39.35 20.68 17.01
CA LEU A 415 -38.29 20.48 18.01
C LEU A 415 -38.88 20.18 19.39
N VAL A 416 -39.88 20.95 19.83
CA VAL A 416 -40.55 20.75 21.12
C VAL A 416 -41.30 19.41 21.14
N ALA A 417 -42.04 19.09 20.08
CA ALA A 417 -42.77 17.83 19.97
C ALA A 417 -41.84 16.62 19.95
N SER A 418 -40.73 16.66 19.21
CA SER A 418 -39.73 15.58 19.19
C SER A 418 -39.02 15.42 20.54
N ALA A 419 -38.70 16.52 21.23
CA ALA A 419 -38.17 16.49 22.58
C ALA A 419 -39.19 15.87 23.56
N ALA A 420 -40.43 16.35 23.59
CA ALA A 420 -41.49 15.85 24.45
C ALA A 420 -41.79 14.36 24.20
N ALA A 421 -41.86 13.96 22.93
CA ALA A 421 -42.02 12.57 22.52
C ALA A 421 -40.85 11.70 23.03
N ALA A 422 -39.61 12.14 22.83
CA ALA A 422 -38.41 11.48 23.37
C ALA A 422 -38.39 11.44 24.91
N PHE A 423 -38.94 12.45 25.58
CA PHE A 423 -39.04 12.50 27.03
C PHE A 423 -40.01 11.44 27.57
N SER A 424 -41.14 11.29 26.89
CA SER A 424 -42.26 10.42 27.25
C SER A 424 -41.98 8.92 27.09
N VAL A 425 -40.90 8.54 26.41
CA VAL A 425 -40.50 7.12 26.18
C VAL A 425 -40.21 6.35 27.49
N ARG A 426 -40.17 7.02 28.64
CA ARG A 426 -40.08 6.38 29.97
C ARG A 426 -41.38 5.74 30.45
N SER A 427 -42.53 6.14 29.91
CA SER A 427 -43.85 5.62 30.29
C SER A 427 -44.18 4.38 29.44
N SER A 428 -44.28 3.23 30.10
CA SER A 428 -44.51 1.90 29.53
C SER A 428 -45.86 1.69 28.81
N SER A 429 -46.72 2.70 28.72
CA SER A 429 -48.13 2.53 28.33
C SER A 429 -48.45 2.67 26.82
N GLY A 430 -47.45 2.89 25.95
CA GLY A 430 -47.71 3.19 24.53
C GLY A 430 -46.84 2.47 23.48
N TRP A 431 -45.90 1.62 23.90
CA TRP A 431 -45.05 0.84 22.99
C TRP A 431 -45.52 -0.61 22.95
N SER A 432 -45.44 -1.24 21.77
CA SER A 432 -45.65 -2.68 21.64
C SER A 432 -44.81 -3.46 22.67
N THR A 433 -45.40 -4.46 23.33
CA THR A 433 -44.70 -5.33 24.30
C THR A 433 -43.47 -6.02 23.70
N SER A 434 -43.42 -6.21 22.37
CA SER A 434 -42.25 -6.75 21.66
C SER A 434 -41.09 -5.75 21.53
N ALA A 435 -41.39 -4.45 21.45
CA ALA A 435 -40.41 -3.36 21.48
C ALA A 435 -39.76 -3.21 22.86
N GLN A 436 -40.57 -3.45 23.90
CA GLN A 436 -40.15 -3.46 25.31
C GLN A 436 -39.37 -4.74 25.68
N ALA A 437 -39.71 -5.88 25.07
CA ALA A 437 -39.10 -7.19 25.34
C ALA A 437 -37.72 -7.39 24.68
N ARG A 438 -37.29 -6.52 23.75
CA ARG A 438 -35.89 -6.45 23.34
C ARG A 438 -35.09 -5.81 24.48
N THR A 439 -34.83 -6.65 25.48
CA THR A 439 -34.03 -6.38 26.66
C THR A 439 -32.75 -5.63 26.28
N PRO A 440 -32.27 -4.67 27.12
CA PRO A 440 -30.93 -4.13 26.94
C PRO A 440 -30.00 -5.31 26.79
N TYR A 441 -29.14 -5.30 25.77
CA TYR A 441 -28.18 -6.36 25.51
C TYR A 441 -27.56 -6.78 26.85
N LEU A 442 -28.08 -7.88 27.40
CA LEU A 442 -27.53 -8.55 28.55
C LEU A 442 -26.29 -9.20 27.98
N VAL A 443 -25.20 -8.44 27.93
CA VAL A 443 -23.91 -9.05 28.20
C VAL A 443 -24.14 -9.77 29.50
N THR A 444 -24.22 -11.10 29.45
CA THR A 444 -24.00 -11.90 30.64
C THR A 444 -22.72 -11.32 31.23
N PRO A 445 -22.78 -10.61 32.37
CA PRO A 445 -21.57 -10.13 32.98
C PRO A 445 -20.78 -11.40 33.21
N LYS A 446 -19.56 -11.50 32.68
CA LYS A 446 -18.60 -12.40 33.33
C LYS A 446 -18.59 -11.91 34.78
N ARG A 447 -19.25 -12.66 35.68
CA ARG A 447 -19.40 -12.33 37.10
C ARG A 447 -17.98 -12.16 37.65
N GLN A 448 -17.52 -10.93 37.73
CA GLN A 448 -16.42 -10.55 38.62
C GLN A 448 -17.07 -10.23 39.96
N GLY A 449 -17.44 -11.30 40.64
CA GLY A 449 -17.92 -11.35 42.02
C GLY A 449 -17.30 -12.51 42.78
N GLU A 450 -16.19 -13.08 42.30
CA GLU A 450 -15.23 -13.73 43.19
C GLU A 450 -14.27 -12.65 43.65
N GLN A 451 -14.55 -12.13 44.85
CA GLN A 451 -13.51 -11.68 45.76
C GLN A 451 -12.34 -12.66 45.71
N LEU A 452 -11.13 -12.13 45.83
CA LEU A 452 -9.89 -12.81 46.17
C LEU A 452 -10.10 -13.95 47.19
N ARG A 453 -10.49 -15.11 46.68
CA ARG A 453 -10.39 -16.43 47.28
C ARG A 453 -9.79 -17.29 46.17
N PRO A 454 -8.75 -18.08 46.45
CA PRO A 454 -8.16 -18.95 45.45
C PRO A 454 -9.16 -20.07 45.13
N SER A 455 -10.09 -19.83 44.20
CA SER A 455 -10.95 -20.88 43.66
C SER A 455 -10.24 -21.53 42.48
N ASN A 456 -9.94 -22.82 42.62
CA ASN A 456 -9.39 -23.71 41.61
C ASN A 456 -10.40 -24.03 40.49
N ALA A 457 -11.21 -23.06 40.06
CA ALA A 457 -12.16 -23.23 38.96
C ALA A 457 -11.59 -22.56 37.69
N GLU A 458 -10.92 -23.36 36.87
CA GLU A 458 -10.41 -22.98 35.55
C GLU A 458 -11.53 -22.41 34.67
N ALA A 459 -11.61 -21.08 34.57
CA ALA A 459 -12.44 -20.43 33.56
C ALA A 459 -12.00 -20.95 32.18
N THR A 460 -12.89 -21.68 31.50
CA THR A 460 -12.61 -22.32 30.20
C THR A 460 -12.24 -21.25 29.18
N ARG A 461 -10.94 -21.06 28.93
CA ARG A 461 -10.43 -20.10 27.95
C ARG A 461 -10.90 -20.52 26.56
N ARG A 462 -11.21 -19.56 25.69
CA ARG A 462 -11.61 -19.88 24.31
C ARG A 462 -10.45 -20.53 23.56
N ARG A 463 -10.64 -21.81 23.19
CA ARG A 463 -9.70 -22.54 22.34
C ARG A 463 -9.55 -21.87 20.97
N LEU A 464 -8.39 -22.04 20.36
CA LEU A 464 -8.19 -21.72 18.95
C LEU A 464 -8.93 -22.78 18.14
N ASP A 465 -9.63 -22.36 17.09
CA ASP A 465 -10.36 -23.27 16.19
C ASP A 465 -9.94 -23.08 14.72
N ARG A 466 -10.66 -23.76 13.83
CA ARG A 466 -10.41 -23.70 12.38
C ARG A 466 -10.59 -22.29 11.80
N VAL A 467 -11.47 -21.47 12.36
CA VAL A 467 -11.68 -20.09 11.88
C VAL A 467 -10.46 -19.23 12.25
N ASP A 468 -9.91 -19.42 13.44
CA ASP A 468 -8.66 -18.78 13.85
C ASP A 468 -7.53 -19.18 12.91
N LEU A 469 -7.42 -20.48 12.56
CA LEU A 469 -6.42 -20.98 11.59
C LEU A 469 -6.60 -20.36 10.19
N TRP A 470 -7.81 -20.35 9.63
CA TRP A 470 -8.09 -19.76 8.32
C TRP A 470 -7.79 -18.27 8.28
N MET A 471 -8.11 -17.53 9.35
CA MET A 471 -7.78 -16.11 9.46
C MET A 471 -6.26 -15.88 9.40
N LEU A 472 -5.49 -16.66 10.15
CA LEU A 472 -4.02 -16.58 10.13
C LEU A 472 -3.46 -16.97 8.76
N LEU A 473 -4.03 -17.99 8.11
CA LEU A 473 -3.63 -18.41 6.76
C LEU A 473 -3.91 -17.30 5.74
N VAL A 474 -5.09 -16.69 5.76
CA VAL A 474 -5.44 -15.58 4.86
C VAL A 474 -4.46 -14.42 5.05
N ILE A 475 -4.16 -14.03 6.30
CA ILE A 475 -3.16 -12.99 6.59
C ILE A 475 -1.78 -13.37 6.04
N THR A 476 -1.33 -14.61 6.26
CA THR A 476 -0.03 -15.11 5.80
C THR A 476 0.07 -15.08 4.28
N VAL A 477 -0.93 -15.64 3.58
CA VAL A 477 -0.96 -15.70 2.11
C VAL A 477 -1.03 -14.30 1.51
N THR A 478 -1.82 -13.41 2.12
CA THR A 478 -1.93 -12.01 1.67
C THR A 478 -0.59 -11.29 1.87
N ALA A 479 0.05 -11.47 3.02
CA ALA A 479 1.37 -10.90 3.29
C ALA A 479 2.42 -11.42 2.30
N LEU A 480 2.42 -12.73 2.03
CA LEU A 480 3.33 -13.37 1.09
C LEU A 480 3.12 -12.84 -0.34
N ALA A 481 1.87 -12.73 -0.80
CA ALA A 481 1.55 -12.21 -2.12
C ALA A 481 1.97 -10.74 -2.28
N LEU A 482 1.66 -9.89 -1.29
CA LEU A 482 2.03 -8.47 -1.32
C LEU A 482 3.55 -8.29 -1.27
N ARG A 483 4.23 -9.01 -0.38
CA ARG A 483 5.67 -8.82 -0.11
C ARG A 483 6.56 -9.56 -1.10
N GLY A 484 6.11 -10.69 -1.64
CA GLY A 484 6.85 -11.50 -2.61
C GLY A 484 6.77 -11.02 -4.05
N TRP A 485 5.82 -10.11 -4.36
CA TRP A 485 5.71 -9.53 -5.70
C TRP A 485 6.99 -8.79 -6.11
N ARG A 486 7.69 -9.27 -7.14
CA ARG A 486 8.96 -8.70 -7.64
C ARG A 486 10.02 -8.52 -6.55
N VAL A 487 10.22 -9.53 -5.71
CA VAL A 487 11.16 -9.45 -4.56
C VAL A 487 12.61 -9.16 -4.99
N GLY A 488 13.01 -9.52 -6.21
CA GLY A 488 14.32 -9.20 -6.77
C GLY A 488 14.55 -7.71 -7.02
N GLU A 489 13.52 -6.87 -6.98
CA GLU A 489 13.66 -5.42 -7.15
C GLU A 489 13.86 -4.70 -5.79
N PRO A 490 14.88 -3.82 -5.66
CA PRO A 490 15.88 -3.42 -6.68
C PRO A 490 16.97 -4.48 -6.91
N SER A 491 17.50 -4.62 -8.13
CA SER A 491 18.47 -5.69 -8.47
C SER A 491 19.83 -5.59 -7.77
N ARG A 492 20.15 -4.44 -7.17
CA ARG A 492 21.39 -4.19 -6.43
C ARG A 492 21.16 -4.21 -4.92
N PHE A 493 22.26 -4.28 -4.16
CA PHE A 493 22.23 -4.05 -2.72
C PHE A 493 21.55 -2.72 -2.39
N HIS A 494 20.65 -2.77 -1.43
CA HIS A 494 19.94 -1.64 -0.88
C HIS A 494 20.18 -1.58 0.63
N PHE A 495 20.58 -0.41 1.13
CA PHE A 495 20.85 -0.21 2.56
C PHE A 495 21.92 -1.20 3.09
N ASP A 496 21.73 -1.78 4.28
CA ASP A 496 22.70 -2.68 4.92
C ASP A 496 22.83 -4.07 4.26
N GLU A 497 22.18 -4.31 3.11
CA GLU A 497 22.44 -5.51 2.29
C GLU A 497 23.92 -5.63 1.91
N VAL A 498 24.63 -4.52 1.74
CA VAL A 498 26.08 -4.49 1.47
C VAL A 498 26.91 -5.16 2.57
N TYR A 499 26.39 -5.24 3.80
CA TYR A 499 27.07 -5.86 4.93
C TYR A 499 26.55 -7.29 5.17
N HIS A 500 25.22 -7.46 5.20
CA HIS A 500 24.60 -8.73 5.54
C HIS A 500 24.69 -9.77 4.43
N VAL A 501 24.43 -9.36 3.18
CA VAL A 501 24.50 -10.26 2.01
C VAL A 501 25.96 -10.60 1.71
N ARG A 502 26.87 -9.61 1.78
CA ARG A 502 28.32 -9.86 1.71
C ARG A 502 28.77 -10.93 2.71
N THR A 503 28.39 -10.79 3.97
CA THR A 503 28.78 -11.78 4.98
C THR A 503 28.16 -13.15 4.71
N ALA A 504 26.95 -13.20 4.14
CA ALA A 504 26.35 -14.45 3.70
C ALA A 504 27.14 -15.11 2.55
N THR A 505 27.68 -14.34 1.60
CA THR A 505 28.56 -14.85 0.54
C THR A 505 29.91 -15.33 1.08
N GLU A 506 30.45 -14.68 2.11
CA GLU A 506 31.66 -15.13 2.82
C GLU A 506 31.44 -16.47 3.54
N PHE A 507 30.25 -16.71 4.12
CA PHE A 507 29.88 -18.04 4.64
C PHE A 507 29.78 -19.09 3.55
N LEU A 508 29.13 -18.77 2.43
CA LEU A 508 28.99 -19.72 1.32
C LEU A 508 30.35 -20.13 0.76
N GLN A 509 31.33 -19.23 0.73
CA GLN A 509 32.69 -19.56 0.32
C GLN A 509 33.29 -20.68 1.19
N ASP A 510 33.21 -20.52 2.52
CA ASP A 510 33.71 -21.51 3.46
C ASP A 510 32.89 -22.82 3.36
N TRP A 511 31.57 -22.72 3.32
CA TRP A 511 30.68 -23.89 3.31
C TRP A 511 30.83 -24.75 2.04
N ARG A 512 30.95 -24.10 0.87
CA ARG A 512 31.03 -24.80 -0.42
C ARG A 512 32.45 -25.21 -0.77
N TYR A 513 33.43 -24.35 -0.51
CA TYR A 513 34.80 -24.53 -1.02
C TYR A 513 35.84 -24.76 0.07
N ARG A 514 35.44 -24.76 1.35
CA ARG A 514 36.34 -24.92 2.52
C ARG A 514 37.46 -23.86 2.54
N GLU A 515 37.10 -22.65 2.17
CA GLU A 515 37.99 -21.49 2.14
C GLU A 515 37.50 -20.42 3.11
N PRO A 516 38.04 -20.40 4.35
CA PRO A 516 37.66 -19.44 5.37
C PRO A 516 37.90 -18.01 4.88
N HIS A 517 36.91 -17.14 5.12
CA HIS A 517 37.00 -15.73 4.83
C HIS A 517 36.78 -14.91 6.11
N ALA A 518 37.55 -13.84 6.30
CA ALA A 518 37.35 -12.95 7.43
C ALA A 518 36.01 -12.22 7.26
N ILE A 519 35.04 -12.52 8.12
CA ILE A 519 33.70 -11.97 7.98
C ILE A 519 33.67 -10.46 8.23
N TYR A 520 32.98 -9.72 7.36
CA TYR A 520 32.92 -8.26 7.48
C TYR A 520 31.98 -7.83 8.63
N GLU A 521 30.74 -8.30 8.62
CA GLU A 521 29.71 -7.87 9.57
C GLU A 521 29.64 -8.87 10.72
N TYR A 522 30.39 -8.61 11.79
CA TYR A 522 30.36 -9.41 13.04
C TYR A 522 29.61 -8.73 14.19
N THR A 523 29.16 -7.47 14.00
CA THR A 523 28.49 -6.70 15.06
C THR A 523 27.13 -7.31 15.46
N HIS A 524 26.50 -8.01 14.52
CA HIS A 524 25.28 -8.79 14.76
C HIS A 524 25.51 -10.30 14.67
N PRO A 525 24.82 -11.09 15.51
CA PRO A 525 24.79 -12.55 15.41
C PRO A 525 24.31 -13.10 14.05
N HIS A 526 24.60 -14.38 13.78
CA HIS A 526 24.72 -14.90 12.40
C HIS A 526 23.44 -15.49 11.79
N VAL A 527 22.39 -15.79 12.58
CA VAL A 527 21.23 -16.57 12.09
C VAL A 527 20.54 -15.93 10.88
N ALA A 528 20.38 -14.60 10.89
CA ALA A 528 19.82 -13.89 9.74
C ALA A 528 20.67 -14.06 8.47
N LYS A 529 22.00 -14.00 8.62
CA LYS A 529 22.95 -14.16 7.51
C LYS A 529 22.99 -15.59 7.00
N TYR A 530 22.82 -16.59 7.88
CA TYR A 530 22.65 -17.98 7.48
C TYR A 530 21.37 -18.19 6.68
N ALA A 531 20.26 -17.57 7.08
CA ALA A 531 19.02 -17.63 6.32
C ALA A 531 19.19 -16.98 4.93
N ILE A 532 19.90 -15.85 4.85
CA ILE A 532 20.25 -15.20 3.59
C ILE A 532 21.14 -16.11 2.73
N ALA A 533 22.18 -16.72 3.30
CA ALA A 533 23.08 -17.65 2.61
C ALA A 533 22.32 -18.84 2.01
N ILE A 534 21.42 -19.44 2.79
CA ILE A 534 20.52 -20.52 2.32
C ILE A 534 19.62 -20.01 1.18
N GLY A 535 19.09 -18.79 1.28
CA GLY A 535 18.28 -18.19 0.23
C GLY A 535 19.05 -17.98 -1.07
N VAL A 536 20.28 -17.48 -1.00
CA VAL A 536 21.17 -17.35 -2.15
C VAL A 536 21.45 -18.73 -2.75
N ASP A 537 21.80 -19.71 -1.92
CA ASP A 537 22.11 -21.08 -2.35
C ASP A 537 20.95 -21.80 -3.05
N THR A 538 19.72 -21.61 -2.54
CA THR A 538 18.55 -22.39 -2.98
C THR A 538 17.65 -21.67 -3.98
N LEU A 539 17.56 -20.33 -3.92
CA LEU A 539 16.62 -19.53 -4.71
C LEU A 539 17.31 -18.54 -5.64
N GLY A 540 18.56 -18.16 -5.37
CA GLY A 540 19.28 -17.14 -6.14
C GLY A 540 20.47 -17.64 -6.94
N ALA A 541 20.93 -18.88 -6.72
CA ALA A 541 22.13 -19.41 -7.34
C ALA A 541 22.03 -19.42 -8.86
N PRO A 542 23.13 -19.14 -9.59
CA PRO A 542 23.14 -19.24 -11.04
C PRO A 542 22.68 -20.61 -11.53
N ARG A 543 21.89 -20.62 -12.61
CA ARG A 543 21.38 -21.86 -13.21
C ARG A 543 21.51 -21.84 -14.72
N VAL A 544 21.80 -22.99 -15.31
CA VAL A 544 21.78 -23.16 -16.77
C VAL A 544 20.34 -23.33 -17.21
N ASP A 545 19.79 -22.36 -17.94
CA ASP A 545 18.42 -22.46 -18.46
C ASP A 545 18.38 -23.20 -19.80
N ALA A 546 19.41 -23.03 -20.64
CA ALA A 546 19.48 -23.67 -21.95
C ALA A 546 20.91 -23.93 -22.44
N ARG A 547 21.05 -24.91 -23.34
CA ARG A 547 22.26 -25.19 -24.11
C ARG A 547 21.88 -25.26 -25.58
N SER A 548 22.65 -24.62 -26.43
CA SER A 548 22.41 -24.57 -27.88
C SER A 548 23.73 -24.61 -28.64
N ASN A 549 23.65 -24.71 -29.97
CA ASN A 549 24.80 -24.59 -30.86
C ASN A 549 24.42 -23.59 -31.97
N TYR A 550 25.31 -22.66 -32.24
CA TYR A 550 25.12 -21.59 -33.23
C TYR A 550 25.11 -22.11 -34.67
N GLY A 551 25.64 -23.32 -34.91
CA GLY A 551 25.72 -23.98 -36.21
C GLY A 551 26.97 -23.62 -37.02
N THR A 552 27.74 -22.63 -36.59
CA THR A 552 29.03 -22.24 -37.18
C THR A 552 30.02 -21.84 -36.08
N PRO A 553 31.35 -21.94 -36.33
CA PRO A 553 32.36 -21.44 -35.41
C PRO A 553 32.14 -19.97 -35.04
N ILE A 554 32.17 -19.66 -33.75
CA ILE A 554 32.10 -18.29 -33.23
C ILE A 554 33.54 -17.80 -33.03
N LEU A 555 33.82 -16.57 -33.46
CA LEU A 555 35.14 -15.94 -33.39
C LEU A 555 35.24 -14.90 -32.28
N SER A 556 34.15 -14.21 -31.96
CA SER A 556 34.05 -13.26 -30.85
C SER A 556 32.58 -13.03 -30.51
N VAL A 557 32.27 -12.68 -29.26
CA VAL A 557 30.93 -12.29 -28.83
C VAL A 557 31.00 -11.02 -27.98
N ALA A 558 30.03 -10.13 -28.16
CA ALA A 558 29.89 -8.91 -27.37
C ALA A 558 28.40 -8.58 -27.17
N SER A 559 28.10 -7.75 -26.17
CA SER A 559 26.75 -7.22 -25.98
C SER A 559 26.76 -5.71 -25.80
N ARG A 560 25.63 -5.09 -26.13
CA ARG A 560 25.45 -3.65 -25.93
C ARG A 560 25.46 -3.32 -24.44
N GLY A 561 26.20 -2.27 -24.06
CA GLY A 561 26.27 -1.80 -22.68
C GLY A 561 24.91 -1.39 -22.11
N VAL A 562 24.70 -1.61 -20.80
CA VAL A 562 23.43 -1.32 -20.10
C VAL A 562 23.07 0.16 -20.11
N ASP A 563 24.06 1.05 -20.19
CA ASP A 563 23.86 2.50 -20.20
C ASP A 563 23.59 3.06 -21.61
N ALA A 564 23.72 2.25 -22.66
CA ALA A 564 23.48 2.68 -24.03
C ALA A 564 21.97 2.73 -24.33
N SER A 565 21.54 3.73 -25.10
CA SER A 565 20.15 3.86 -25.52
C SER A 565 19.79 2.83 -26.60
N GLY A 566 18.57 2.28 -26.53
CA GLY A 566 18.03 1.33 -27.52
C GLY A 566 17.78 -0.08 -26.96
N PRO A 567 17.38 -1.04 -27.82
CA PRO A 567 17.16 -2.42 -27.40
C PRO A 567 18.48 -3.09 -27.01
N GLY A 568 18.41 -4.07 -26.10
CA GLY A 568 19.53 -4.96 -25.80
C GLY A 568 19.91 -5.78 -27.03
N LEU A 569 21.18 -5.78 -27.39
CA LEU A 569 21.72 -6.50 -28.55
C LEU A 569 22.89 -7.39 -28.14
N ILE A 570 23.00 -8.52 -28.83
CA ILE A 570 24.14 -9.44 -28.74
C ILE A 570 24.73 -9.56 -30.15
N TRP A 571 26.03 -9.33 -30.27
CA TRP A 571 26.77 -9.45 -31.51
C TRP A 571 27.60 -10.72 -31.50
N VAL A 572 27.45 -11.54 -32.53
CA VAL A 572 28.14 -12.82 -32.66
C VAL A 572 28.97 -12.81 -33.94
N ALA A 573 30.29 -12.70 -33.80
CA ALA A 573 31.21 -12.77 -34.92
C ALA A 573 31.42 -14.22 -35.36
N THR A 574 31.31 -14.47 -36.66
CA THR A 574 31.49 -15.78 -37.30
C THR A 574 32.43 -15.65 -38.49
N SER A 575 32.72 -16.78 -39.15
CA SER A 575 33.47 -16.78 -40.41
C SER A 575 32.80 -15.98 -41.54
N SER A 576 31.48 -15.80 -41.52
CA SER A 576 30.73 -15.09 -42.58
C SER A 576 30.46 -13.61 -42.29
N GLY A 577 30.52 -13.18 -41.04
CA GLY A 577 30.14 -11.82 -40.62
C GLY A 577 29.83 -11.72 -39.14
N VAL A 578 29.33 -10.57 -38.71
CA VAL A 578 28.86 -10.35 -37.32
C VAL A 578 27.34 -10.31 -37.30
N ASP A 579 26.72 -11.34 -36.76
CA ASP A 579 25.27 -11.45 -36.64
C ASP A 579 24.77 -10.60 -35.47
N ILE A 580 23.67 -9.88 -35.69
CA ILE A 580 23.02 -9.00 -34.70
C ILE A 580 21.80 -9.73 -34.16
N ILE A 581 21.84 -10.10 -32.89
CA ILE A 581 20.77 -10.82 -32.19
C ILE A 581 20.06 -9.86 -31.24
N ASP A 582 18.74 -9.84 -31.32
CA ASP A 582 17.91 -9.18 -30.31
C ASP A 582 17.97 -9.95 -29.00
N ALA A 583 18.36 -9.31 -27.91
CA ALA A 583 18.56 -9.99 -26.65
C ALA A 583 17.23 -10.56 -26.07
N SER A 584 16.15 -9.77 -26.15
CA SER A 584 14.83 -10.13 -25.61
C SER A 584 14.09 -11.24 -26.38
N THR A 585 14.19 -11.24 -27.71
CA THR A 585 13.46 -12.17 -28.59
C THR A 585 14.33 -13.31 -29.12
N ARG A 586 15.66 -13.20 -28.97
CA ARG A 586 16.67 -14.09 -29.56
C ARG A 586 16.61 -14.21 -31.08
N ALA A 587 15.89 -13.30 -31.73
CA ALA A 587 15.79 -13.28 -33.18
C ALA A 587 17.01 -12.58 -33.78
N ARG A 588 17.55 -13.13 -34.87
CA ARG A 588 18.55 -12.44 -35.69
C ARG A 588 17.88 -11.27 -36.43
N ARG A 589 18.35 -10.06 -36.17
CA ARG A 589 17.88 -8.81 -36.80
C ARG A 589 18.58 -8.50 -38.11
N GLY A 590 19.86 -8.87 -38.23
CA GLY A 590 20.68 -8.59 -39.39
C GLY A 590 22.10 -9.14 -39.22
N THR A 591 22.96 -8.84 -40.17
CA THR A 591 24.37 -9.25 -40.18
C THR A 591 25.22 -8.11 -40.72
N ILE A 592 26.28 -7.74 -40.01
CA ILE A 592 27.34 -6.88 -40.51
C ILE A 592 28.26 -7.73 -41.40
N ALA A 593 28.33 -7.39 -42.69
CA ALA A 593 29.05 -8.15 -43.72
C ALA A 593 30.58 -7.98 -43.66
N THR A 594 31.18 -8.13 -42.48
CA THR A 594 32.63 -8.11 -42.25
C THR A 594 33.06 -9.48 -41.72
N PRO A 595 33.55 -10.40 -42.58
CA PRO A 595 33.99 -11.72 -42.15
C PRO A 595 35.31 -11.68 -41.38
N GLY A 596 35.55 -12.68 -40.53
CA GLY A 596 36.85 -12.87 -39.87
C GLY A 596 37.17 -11.86 -38.76
N VAL A 597 36.15 -11.27 -38.14
CA VAL A 597 36.27 -10.40 -36.97
C VAL A 597 36.63 -11.26 -35.76
N VAL A 598 37.75 -10.95 -35.10
CA VAL A 598 38.31 -11.75 -33.98
C VAL A 598 38.22 -11.04 -32.64
N THR A 599 37.98 -9.73 -32.62
CA THR A 599 37.75 -8.96 -31.40
C THR A 599 36.76 -7.83 -31.68
N MET A 600 35.92 -7.55 -30.69
CA MET A 600 34.88 -6.53 -30.75
C MET A 600 34.84 -5.75 -29.44
N ALA A 601 34.61 -4.45 -29.54
CA ALA A 601 34.45 -3.59 -28.37
C ALA A 601 33.21 -2.70 -28.52
N PRO A 602 32.21 -2.81 -27.64
CA PRO A 602 31.05 -1.93 -27.65
C PRO A 602 31.46 -0.50 -27.24
N ASP A 603 30.83 0.47 -27.89
CA ASP A 603 30.93 1.89 -27.52
C ASP A 603 29.88 2.26 -26.44
N ARG A 604 30.18 3.26 -25.61
CA ARG A 604 29.27 3.82 -24.60
C ARG A 604 27.97 4.36 -25.21
N ALA A 605 28.00 4.92 -26.42
CA ALA A 605 26.79 5.40 -27.11
C ALA A 605 25.97 4.27 -27.76
N GLY A 606 26.42 3.01 -27.70
CA GLY A 606 25.70 1.85 -28.21
C GLY A 606 26.13 1.38 -29.60
N GLY A 607 27.22 1.94 -30.14
CA GLY A 607 27.91 1.46 -31.34
C GLY A 607 28.80 0.25 -31.08
N LEU A 608 29.44 -0.25 -32.14
CA LEU A 608 30.31 -1.43 -32.11
C LEU A 608 31.58 -1.19 -32.91
N TRP A 609 32.73 -1.35 -32.28
CA TRP A 609 34.02 -1.49 -32.95
C TRP A 609 34.34 -2.96 -33.16
N GLY A 610 35.00 -3.28 -34.28
CA GLY A 610 35.50 -4.63 -34.52
C GLY A 610 36.78 -4.64 -35.34
N ALA A 611 37.61 -5.65 -35.11
CA ALA A 611 38.85 -5.84 -35.84
C ALA A 611 39.04 -7.28 -36.32
N THR A 612 39.64 -7.44 -37.50
CA THR A 612 39.99 -8.74 -38.08
C THR A 612 41.43 -9.12 -37.75
N ALA A 613 41.73 -10.41 -37.79
CA ALA A 613 43.09 -10.91 -37.57
C ALA A 613 44.12 -10.34 -38.57
N THR A 614 43.67 -9.88 -39.73
CA THR A 614 44.52 -9.28 -40.78
C THR A 614 44.72 -7.78 -40.61
N GLY A 615 44.21 -7.16 -39.54
CA GLY A 615 44.37 -5.73 -39.24
C GLY A 615 43.27 -4.82 -39.80
N GLY A 616 42.18 -5.38 -40.35
CA GLY A 616 41.03 -4.58 -40.78
C GLY A 616 40.22 -4.10 -39.58
N ILE A 617 39.79 -2.84 -39.57
CA ILE A 617 39.02 -2.22 -38.48
C ILE A 617 37.71 -1.66 -39.05
N PHE A 618 36.63 -1.72 -38.29
CA PHE A 618 35.39 -1.03 -38.63
C PHE A 618 34.74 -0.44 -37.37
N HIS A 619 33.90 0.56 -37.59
CA HIS A 619 33.01 1.11 -36.57
C HIS A 619 31.58 1.12 -37.12
N ALA A 620 30.64 0.61 -36.35
CA ALA A 620 29.23 0.74 -36.62
C ALA A 620 28.62 1.66 -35.55
N GLU A 621 28.13 2.83 -35.96
CA GLU A 621 27.38 3.75 -35.10
C GLU A 621 26.13 3.07 -34.51
N PRO A 622 25.51 3.60 -33.44
CA PRO A 622 24.46 2.89 -32.69
C PRO A 622 23.29 2.36 -33.54
N ASP A 623 22.81 3.14 -34.51
CA ASP A 623 21.75 2.72 -35.43
C ASP A 623 22.26 1.62 -36.40
N SER A 624 23.43 1.86 -37.00
CA SER A 624 24.10 0.93 -37.90
C SER A 624 24.45 -0.41 -37.26
N ALA A 625 24.88 -0.41 -36.00
CA ALA A 625 25.17 -1.61 -35.21
C ALA A 625 23.89 -2.41 -34.86
N ALA A 626 22.71 -1.79 -34.98
CA ALA A 626 21.42 -2.43 -34.76
C ALA A 626 20.77 -3.03 -36.02
N VAL A 627 21.12 -2.55 -37.22
CA VAL A 627 20.53 -3.00 -38.49
C VAL A 627 21.52 -3.61 -39.49
N GLY A 628 22.83 -3.51 -39.26
CA GLY A 628 23.84 -4.25 -40.04
C GLY A 628 24.55 -3.45 -41.15
N THR A 629 24.57 -2.12 -41.07
CA THR A 629 25.25 -1.25 -42.05
C THR A 629 26.55 -0.67 -41.49
N PRO A 630 27.72 -1.35 -41.60
CA PRO A 630 28.96 -0.85 -41.03
C PRO A 630 29.48 0.39 -41.77
N THR A 631 30.22 1.25 -41.07
CA THR A 631 31.10 2.24 -41.71
C THR A 631 32.52 1.66 -41.70
N PRO A 632 33.06 1.21 -42.85
CA PRO A 632 34.42 0.66 -42.90
C PRO A 632 35.43 1.75 -42.55
N ILE A 633 36.34 1.47 -41.63
CA ILE A 633 37.49 2.33 -41.36
C ILE A 633 38.71 1.60 -41.92
N VAL A 634 39.05 1.88 -43.18
CA VAL A 634 40.31 1.39 -43.73
C VAL A 634 41.42 2.12 -43.00
N SER A 635 42.18 1.41 -42.16
CA SER A 635 43.30 1.96 -41.40
C SER A 635 44.63 1.45 -41.95
N PRO A 636 45.25 2.12 -42.95
CA PRO A 636 46.58 1.75 -43.43
C PRO A 636 47.59 1.82 -42.27
N GLY A 637 48.35 0.74 -42.06
CA GLY A 637 49.45 0.71 -41.08
C GLY A 637 49.17 0.00 -39.75
N VAL A 638 47.99 -0.62 -39.58
CA VAL A 638 47.75 -1.61 -38.51
C VAL A 638 48.39 -2.94 -38.91
N ALA A 639 49.27 -3.48 -38.04
CA ALA A 639 49.96 -4.74 -38.32
C ALA A 639 48.98 -5.93 -38.28
N PRO A 640 49.22 -6.99 -39.09
CA PRO A 640 48.48 -8.24 -38.96
C PRO A 640 48.72 -8.84 -37.56
N LYS A 641 47.71 -9.57 -37.04
CA LYS A 641 47.60 -10.11 -35.66
C LYS A 641 47.11 -9.12 -34.60
N VAL A 642 45.94 -8.52 -34.83
CA VAL A 642 45.20 -7.81 -33.78
C VAL A 642 44.71 -8.82 -32.73
N VAL A 643 44.92 -8.49 -31.45
CA VAL A 643 44.53 -9.31 -30.30
C VAL A 643 43.30 -8.73 -29.61
N ALA A 644 43.35 -7.45 -29.25
CA ALA A 644 42.28 -6.76 -28.53
C ALA A 644 42.17 -5.30 -28.98
N ILE A 645 40.99 -4.71 -28.82
CA ILE A 645 40.73 -3.30 -29.11
C ILE A 645 39.94 -2.67 -27.97
N ALA A 646 40.17 -1.39 -27.70
CA ALA A 646 39.37 -0.63 -26.73
C ALA A 646 39.19 0.83 -27.18
N PRO A 647 37.94 1.33 -27.25
CA PRO A 647 37.67 2.72 -27.61
C PRO A 647 37.99 3.67 -26.43
N LEU A 648 38.53 4.84 -26.75
CA LEU A 648 38.74 5.96 -25.83
C LEU A 648 37.57 6.95 -25.89
N GLY A 649 37.44 7.80 -24.86
CA GLY A 649 36.34 8.76 -24.76
C GLY A 649 36.44 9.93 -25.75
N ASP A 650 37.61 10.14 -26.35
CA ASP A 650 37.89 11.15 -27.38
C ASP A 650 37.63 10.65 -28.82
N GLY A 651 37.13 9.42 -28.98
CA GLY A 651 36.87 8.80 -30.28
C GLY A 651 38.08 8.08 -30.90
N ALA A 652 39.25 8.09 -30.24
CA ALA A 652 40.38 7.27 -30.63
C ALA A 652 40.15 5.78 -30.28
N LEU A 653 40.85 4.88 -30.99
CA LEU A 653 40.83 3.44 -30.72
C LEU A 653 42.23 2.98 -30.34
N ILE A 654 42.35 2.25 -29.24
CA ILE A 654 43.58 1.53 -28.89
C ILE A 654 43.50 0.13 -29.46
N VAL A 655 44.54 -0.28 -30.18
CA VAL A 655 44.66 -1.59 -30.83
C VAL A 655 45.88 -2.29 -30.27
N ALA A 656 45.68 -3.44 -29.63
CA ALA A 656 46.75 -4.33 -29.21
C ALA A 656 47.06 -5.33 -30.34
N THR A 657 48.32 -5.38 -30.76
CA THR A 657 48.85 -6.37 -31.71
C THR A 657 49.69 -7.42 -30.95
N ALA A 658 50.33 -8.35 -31.63
CA ALA A 658 51.18 -9.37 -30.97
C ALA A 658 52.34 -8.81 -30.09
N SER A 659 52.77 -7.55 -30.27
CA SER A 659 53.90 -6.98 -29.51
C SER A 659 53.85 -5.46 -29.25
N GLU A 660 52.83 -4.77 -29.73
CA GLU A 660 52.70 -3.31 -29.58
C GLU A 660 51.25 -2.87 -29.41
N LEU A 661 51.07 -1.72 -28.76
CA LEU A 661 49.84 -0.94 -28.74
C LEU A 661 49.91 0.17 -29.79
N LEU A 662 48.81 0.36 -30.51
CA LEU A 662 48.63 1.42 -31.48
C LEU A 662 47.48 2.32 -31.03
N ARG A 663 47.67 3.64 -31.03
CA ARG A 663 46.57 4.61 -30.94
C ARG A 663 46.16 5.00 -32.34
N VAL A 664 44.91 4.74 -32.69
CA VAL A 664 44.33 5.01 -34.01
C VAL A 664 43.31 6.12 -33.91
N GLU A 665 43.51 7.20 -34.67
CA GLU A 665 42.60 8.34 -34.77
C GLU A 665 42.19 8.54 -36.22
N ALA A 666 40.89 8.60 -36.49
CA ALA A 666 40.33 8.77 -37.84
C ALA A 666 40.96 7.82 -38.89
N GLY A 667 41.30 6.59 -38.50
CA GLY A 667 41.91 5.58 -39.37
C GLY A 667 43.43 5.66 -39.53
N VAL A 668 44.12 6.54 -38.79
CA VAL A 668 45.58 6.71 -38.85
C VAL A 668 46.22 6.33 -37.52
N VAL A 669 47.32 5.58 -37.56
CA VAL A 669 48.13 5.28 -36.36
C VAL A 669 48.92 6.54 -35.96
N VAL A 670 48.59 7.14 -34.82
CA VAL A 670 49.20 8.38 -34.33
C VAL A 670 50.24 8.17 -33.22
N ALA A 671 50.17 7.05 -32.48
CA ALA A 671 51.15 6.71 -31.45
C ALA A 671 51.35 5.19 -31.35
N ARG A 672 52.53 4.77 -30.84
CA ARG A 672 52.90 3.36 -30.62
C ARG A 672 53.60 3.17 -29.29
N ALA A 673 53.33 2.06 -28.61
CA ALA A 673 54.06 1.64 -27.41
C ALA A 673 54.32 0.13 -27.43
N SER A 674 55.48 -0.31 -26.94
CA SER A 674 55.81 -1.75 -26.86
C SER A 674 55.11 -2.42 -25.68
N VAL A 675 54.58 -3.63 -25.88
CA VAL A 675 54.00 -4.46 -24.81
C VAL A 675 54.27 -5.93 -25.07
N ALA A 676 54.66 -6.67 -24.03
CA ALA A 676 55.08 -8.06 -24.17
C ALA A 676 53.87 -9.01 -24.22
N SER A 677 53.60 -9.57 -25.40
CA SER A 677 52.56 -10.59 -25.64
C SER A 677 51.22 -10.23 -25.00
N PRO A 678 50.57 -9.14 -25.44
CA PRO A 678 49.30 -8.73 -24.88
C PRO A 678 48.24 -9.81 -25.15
N ALA A 679 47.34 -10.00 -24.19
CA ALA A 679 46.25 -10.97 -24.27
C ALA A 679 44.89 -10.26 -24.33
N ASP A 680 44.71 -9.21 -23.52
CA ASP A 680 43.49 -8.41 -23.46
C ASP A 680 43.80 -6.96 -23.05
N LEU A 681 42.87 -6.05 -23.28
CA LEU A 681 43.01 -4.61 -23.09
C LEU A 681 41.66 -4.01 -22.67
N LEU A 682 41.68 -3.15 -21.65
CA LEU A 682 40.54 -2.30 -21.31
C LEU A 682 40.96 -0.86 -21.00
N VAL A 683 39.97 0.05 -21.03
CA VAL A 683 40.13 1.45 -20.62
C VAL A 683 39.42 1.67 -19.29
N VAL A 684 40.17 2.08 -18.26
CA VAL A 684 39.62 2.49 -16.96
C VAL A 684 39.46 4.00 -16.94
N THR A 685 38.28 4.49 -16.59
CA THR A 685 38.02 5.93 -16.42
C THR A 685 37.93 6.28 -14.94
N ILE A 686 38.73 7.24 -14.47
CA ILE A 686 38.83 7.67 -13.07
C ILE A 686 38.67 9.18 -13.04
N GLY A 687 37.48 9.66 -12.64
CA GLY A 687 37.10 11.06 -12.85
C GLY A 687 37.17 11.40 -14.35
N ASP A 688 37.91 12.45 -14.69
CA ASP A 688 38.13 12.87 -16.08
C ASP A 688 39.36 12.23 -16.74
N THR A 689 40.08 11.35 -16.03
CA THR A 689 41.31 10.72 -16.53
C THR A 689 41.05 9.29 -17.03
N GLN A 690 41.53 8.96 -18.23
CA GLN A 690 41.52 7.59 -18.74
C GLN A 690 42.89 6.92 -18.57
N ARG A 691 42.90 5.62 -18.28
CA ARG A 691 44.10 4.77 -18.23
C ARG A 691 43.87 3.53 -19.07
N ILE A 692 44.89 3.14 -19.82
CA ILE A 692 44.88 1.93 -20.65
C ILE A 692 45.51 0.81 -19.82
N VAL A 693 44.79 -0.28 -19.62
CA VAL A 693 45.28 -1.46 -18.87
C VAL A 693 45.37 -2.63 -19.83
N VAL A 694 46.57 -3.22 -19.93
CA VAL A 694 46.86 -4.32 -20.83
C VAL A 694 47.34 -5.53 -20.05
N SER A 695 46.71 -6.67 -20.26
CA SER A 695 47.18 -7.95 -19.76
C SER A 695 48.17 -8.55 -20.74
N GLY A 696 49.16 -9.28 -20.24
CA GLY A 696 50.10 -10.02 -21.07
C GLY A 696 51.00 -10.94 -20.25
N ALA A 697 52.05 -11.45 -20.88
CA ALA A 697 52.94 -12.44 -20.26
C ALA A 697 53.64 -11.95 -18.98
N ALA A 698 53.82 -10.64 -18.82
CA ALA A 698 54.45 -10.03 -17.64
C ALA A 698 53.45 -9.62 -16.54
N GLY A 699 52.14 -9.73 -16.76
CA GLY A 699 51.09 -9.27 -15.86
C GLY A 699 50.29 -8.09 -16.42
N LEU A 700 50.10 -7.03 -15.62
CA LEU A 700 49.29 -5.86 -16.01
C LEU A 700 50.16 -4.64 -16.28
N THR A 701 50.13 -4.14 -17.51
CA THR A 701 50.84 -2.94 -17.92
C THR A 701 49.86 -1.78 -18.08
N LEU A 702 50.13 -0.66 -17.42
CA LEU A 702 49.33 0.56 -17.52
C LEU A 702 50.02 1.61 -18.38
N PHE A 703 49.27 2.15 -19.33
CA PHE A 703 49.67 3.26 -20.18
C PHE A 703 48.77 4.49 -19.95
N SER A 704 49.31 5.67 -20.29
CA SER A 704 48.53 6.88 -20.48
C SER A 704 47.71 6.77 -21.79
N PRO A 705 46.61 7.53 -21.94
CA PRO A 705 45.74 7.40 -23.10
C PRO A 705 46.42 7.82 -24.41
N ASP A 706 47.42 8.70 -24.37
CA ASP A 706 48.23 9.13 -25.50
C ASP A 706 49.41 8.18 -25.83
N LEU A 707 49.58 7.10 -25.05
CA LEU A 707 50.72 6.19 -25.11
C LEU A 707 52.08 6.88 -24.92
N ALA A 708 52.11 8.07 -24.32
CA ALA A 708 53.34 8.82 -24.04
C ALA A 708 53.92 8.50 -22.65
N GLY A 709 55.24 8.41 -22.55
CA GLY A 709 55.94 8.19 -21.29
C GLY A 709 56.09 6.72 -20.89
N ASP A 710 56.60 6.49 -19.67
CA ASP A 710 56.90 5.14 -19.18
C ASP A 710 55.65 4.40 -18.69
N ALA A 711 55.53 3.15 -19.11
CA ALA A 711 54.45 2.28 -18.67
C ALA A 711 54.71 1.76 -17.24
N SER A 712 53.65 1.63 -16.44
CA SER A 712 53.72 1.07 -15.09
C SER A 712 53.28 -0.39 -15.08
N LEU A 713 54.06 -1.28 -14.46
CA LEU A 713 53.81 -2.73 -14.50
C LEU A 713 53.51 -3.31 -13.12
N LEU A 714 52.40 -4.03 -13.00
CA LEU A 714 52.17 -5.00 -11.93
C LEU A 714 52.58 -6.38 -12.43
N GLN A 715 53.69 -6.89 -11.92
CA GLN A 715 54.17 -8.23 -12.24
C GLN A 715 53.21 -9.30 -11.71
N ILE A 716 52.78 -10.21 -12.59
CA ILE A 716 51.95 -11.37 -12.26
C ILE A 716 52.58 -12.61 -12.87
N ASN A 717 52.93 -13.58 -12.03
CA ASN A 717 53.53 -14.83 -12.48
C ASN A 717 52.55 -15.61 -13.35
N GLY A 718 52.98 -15.98 -14.56
CA GLY A 718 52.12 -16.65 -15.54
C GLY A 718 51.23 -15.71 -16.37
N GLY A 719 51.34 -14.40 -16.14
CA GLY A 719 50.57 -13.39 -16.89
C GLY A 719 49.08 -13.35 -16.52
N ALA A 720 48.32 -12.59 -17.31
CA ALA A 720 46.86 -12.55 -17.24
C ALA A 720 46.27 -12.70 -18.65
N SER A 721 45.14 -13.39 -18.76
CA SER A 721 44.50 -13.71 -20.05
C SER A 721 43.28 -12.87 -20.38
N ASP A 722 42.61 -12.30 -19.38
CA ASP A 722 41.36 -11.56 -19.55
C ASP A 722 41.18 -10.54 -18.41
N LEU A 723 40.49 -9.43 -18.68
CA LEU A 723 40.33 -8.32 -17.76
C LEU A 723 38.88 -7.82 -17.68
N ILE A 724 38.46 -7.43 -16.48
CA ILE A 724 37.23 -6.65 -16.30
C ILE A 724 37.42 -5.52 -15.29
N THR A 725 36.79 -4.38 -15.55
CA THR A 725 36.81 -3.22 -14.66
C THR A 725 35.56 -3.16 -13.78
N VAL A 726 35.73 -2.78 -12.51
CA VAL A 726 34.67 -2.60 -11.53
C VAL A 726 34.91 -1.31 -10.74
N ASP A 727 33.94 -0.40 -10.78
CA ASP A 727 34.01 0.94 -10.17
C ASP A 727 32.87 1.18 -9.15
N TRP A 728 32.23 0.11 -8.67
CA TRP A 728 31.02 0.20 -7.85
C TRP A 728 31.26 0.58 -6.38
N THR A 729 32.51 0.53 -5.93
CA THR A 729 32.93 0.62 -4.51
C THR A 729 33.70 1.91 -4.19
N GLY A 730 33.60 2.93 -5.04
CA GLY A 730 34.24 4.25 -4.86
C GLY A 730 35.70 4.33 -5.32
N GLU A 731 36.39 3.20 -5.46
CA GLU A 731 37.65 3.04 -6.20
C GLU A 731 37.42 2.19 -7.46
N SER A 732 38.29 2.36 -8.46
CA SER A 732 38.29 1.54 -9.69
C SER A 732 39.24 0.36 -9.54
N TYR A 733 38.69 -0.85 -9.63
CA TYR A 733 39.42 -2.11 -9.58
C TYR A 733 39.43 -2.79 -10.95
N VAL A 734 40.54 -3.44 -11.27
CA VAL A 734 40.66 -4.37 -12.39
C VAL A 734 40.82 -5.78 -11.84
N TYR A 735 39.94 -6.67 -12.28
CA TYR A 735 40.02 -8.10 -12.01
C TYR A 735 40.69 -8.75 -13.21
N ALA A 736 41.76 -9.51 -12.94
CA ALA A 736 42.59 -10.13 -13.96
C ALA A 736 42.60 -11.65 -13.80
N ALA A 737 42.20 -12.36 -14.85
CA ALA A 737 42.22 -13.82 -14.89
C ALA A 737 43.66 -14.31 -15.09
N THR A 738 44.18 -15.09 -14.14
CA THR A 738 45.53 -15.66 -14.21
C THR A 738 45.48 -17.18 -14.14
N PRO A 739 46.57 -17.90 -14.47
CA PRO A 739 46.60 -19.35 -14.36
C PRO A 739 46.30 -19.88 -12.94
N SER A 740 46.67 -19.14 -11.89
CA SER A 740 46.56 -19.60 -10.50
C SER A 740 45.38 -19.03 -9.73
N GLU A 741 44.97 -17.80 -10.01
CA GLU A 741 43.97 -17.05 -9.24
C GLU A 741 43.39 -15.88 -10.07
N ILE A 742 42.34 -15.23 -9.57
CA ILE A 742 41.92 -13.94 -10.10
C ILE A 742 42.56 -12.85 -9.24
N ILE A 743 43.39 -12.00 -9.85
CA ILE A 743 44.07 -10.89 -9.17
C ILE A 743 43.18 -9.65 -9.22
N VAL A 744 43.01 -8.97 -8.09
CA VAL A 744 42.29 -7.68 -8.00
C VAL A 744 43.33 -6.57 -7.85
N ALA A 745 43.41 -5.66 -8.81
CA ALA A 745 44.33 -4.53 -8.81
C ALA A 745 43.57 -3.20 -8.71
N ALA A 746 43.93 -2.37 -7.74
CA ALA A 746 43.42 -1.00 -7.65
C ALA A 746 44.11 -0.11 -8.68
N ILE A 747 43.32 0.62 -9.46
CA ILE A 747 43.79 1.57 -10.47
C ILE A 747 43.45 2.98 -9.99
N ARG A 748 44.46 3.86 -10.02
CA ARG A 748 44.34 5.27 -9.63
C ARG A 748 44.62 6.17 -10.82
N ALA A 749 44.17 7.43 -10.75
CA ALA A 749 44.40 8.41 -11.82
C ALA A 749 45.90 8.53 -12.15
N THR A 750 46.77 8.49 -11.13
CA THR A 750 48.23 8.52 -11.26
C THR A 750 48.88 7.37 -10.49
N GLY A 751 50.11 7.03 -10.89
CA GLY A 751 50.91 5.98 -10.26
C GLY A 751 50.69 4.56 -10.83
N ALA A 752 51.41 3.62 -10.24
CA ALA A 752 51.42 2.21 -10.63
C ALA A 752 50.18 1.46 -10.10
N PRO A 753 49.69 0.43 -10.82
CA PRO A 753 48.66 -0.48 -10.31
C PRO A 753 49.11 -1.17 -9.01
N THR A 754 48.21 -1.30 -8.03
CA THR A 754 48.52 -2.00 -6.76
C THR A 754 47.63 -3.22 -6.57
N ARG A 755 48.22 -4.39 -6.29
CA ARG A 755 47.46 -5.60 -5.92
C ARG A 755 46.71 -5.37 -4.61
N SER A 756 45.40 -5.49 -4.65
CA SER A 756 44.48 -5.29 -3.53
C SER A 756 44.05 -6.61 -2.89
N ALA A 757 43.67 -7.58 -3.72
CA ALA A 757 43.21 -8.90 -3.28
C ALA A 757 43.54 -9.98 -4.32
N ALA A 758 43.29 -11.23 -3.95
CA ALA A 758 43.27 -12.33 -4.90
C ALA A 758 42.22 -13.38 -4.51
N ILE A 759 41.60 -13.97 -5.51
CA ILE A 759 40.45 -14.86 -5.38
C ILE A 759 40.85 -16.22 -5.95
N SER A 760 40.68 -17.27 -5.16
CA SER A 760 41.14 -18.64 -5.44
C SER A 760 40.37 -19.37 -6.55
N ILE A 761 40.23 -18.76 -7.73
CA ILE A 761 39.64 -19.35 -8.94
C ILE A 761 40.77 -19.51 -9.97
N PRO A 762 41.46 -20.66 -10.01
CA PRO A 762 42.53 -20.91 -10.99
C PRO A 762 41.98 -21.16 -12.39
N GLY A 763 42.77 -20.83 -13.42
CA GLY A 763 42.45 -21.16 -14.80
C GLY A 763 41.20 -20.47 -15.37
N ALA A 764 40.83 -19.31 -14.81
CA ALA A 764 39.79 -18.47 -15.40
C ALA A 764 40.20 -18.04 -16.81
N THR A 765 39.28 -18.13 -17.77
CA THR A 765 39.53 -17.75 -19.17
C THR A 765 38.64 -16.60 -19.65
N ALA A 766 37.56 -16.31 -18.92
CA ALA A 766 36.67 -15.21 -19.21
C ALA A 766 36.11 -14.63 -17.91
N LEU A 767 35.98 -13.30 -17.84
CA LEU A 767 35.44 -12.51 -16.76
C LEU A 767 34.35 -11.60 -17.31
N ILE A 768 33.31 -11.37 -16.51
CA ILE A 768 32.29 -10.38 -16.83
C ILE A 768 31.73 -9.75 -15.56
N ALA A 769 31.50 -8.45 -15.61
CA ALA A 769 30.85 -7.69 -14.57
C ALA A 769 29.38 -7.50 -14.94
N GLU A 770 28.47 -7.91 -14.06
CA GLU A 770 27.04 -7.74 -14.20
C GLU A 770 26.62 -6.42 -13.50
N PRO A 771 26.43 -5.32 -14.25
CA PRO A 771 26.12 -4.02 -13.65
C PRO A 771 24.73 -3.98 -12.99
N ALA A 772 23.79 -4.87 -13.35
CA ALA A 772 22.45 -4.86 -12.76
C ALA A 772 22.45 -5.38 -11.31
N THR A 773 23.16 -6.48 -11.05
CA THR A 773 23.29 -7.09 -9.71
C THR A 773 24.54 -6.64 -8.97
N ARG A 774 25.50 -6.02 -9.68
CA ARG A 774 26.84 -5.67 -9.19
C ARG A 774 27.62 -6.90 -8.72
N MET A 775 27.60 -7.95 -9.53
CA MET A 775 28.33 -9.20 -9.31
C MET A 775 29.34 -9.42 -10.41
N ILE A 776 30.40 -10.18 -10.12
CA ILE A 776 31.39 -10.58 -11.13
C ILE A 776 31.23 -12.07 -11.36
N HIS A 777 31.27 -12.48 -12.63
CA HIS A 777 31.25 -13.87 -13.01
C HIS A 777 32.51 -14.27 -13.76
N ALA A 778 32.98 -15.50 -13.54
CA ALA A 778 34.18 -16.02 -14.15
C ALA A 778 33.95 -17.42 -14.72
N VAL A 779 34.43 -17.68 -15.93
CA VAL A 779 34.42 -19.02 -16.53
C VAL A 779 35.76 -19.68 -16.24
N ALA A 780 35.75 -20.71 -15.40
CA ALA A 780 36.95 -21.43 -14.96
C ALA A 780 36.64 -22.93 -14.81
N PRO A 781 37.65 -23.81 -14.68
CA PRO A 781 37.44 -25.20 -14.27
C PRO A 781 36.51 -25.28 -13.04
N GLY A 782 35.62 -26.26 -13.03
CA GLY A 782 34.71 -26.48 -11.90
C GLY A 782 35.45 -26.96 -10.64
N PRO A 783 34.79 -26.94 -9.45
CA PRO A 783 35.41 -27.35 -8.18
C PRO A 783 35.99 -28.79 -8.20
N ASN A 784 35.36 -29.69 -8.96
CA ASN A 784 35.76 -31.08 -9.10
C ASN A 784 36.71 -31.33 -10.28
N SER A 785 37.18 -30.28 -10.96
CA SER A 785 37.99 -30.35 -12.20
C SER A 785 37.33 -31.07 -13.39
N GLU A 786 36.03 -31.36 -13.32
CA GLU A 786 35.24 -31.91 -14.43
C GLU A 786 34.57 -30.77 -15.21
N GLY A 787 35.09 -30.48 -16.41
CA GLY A 787 34.58 -29.40 -17.26
C GLY A 787 34.73 -28.01 -16.65
N ARG A 788 34.06 -27.03 -17.27
CA ARG A 788 34.06 -25.62 -16.87
C ARG A 788 32.76 -25.23 -16.20
N SER A 789 32.88 -24.34 -15.22
CA SER A 789 31.77 -23.75 -14.47
C SER A 789 31.78 -22.24 -14.62
N LEU A 790 30.59 -21.64 -14.48
CA LEU A 790 30.47 -20.21 -14.20
C LEU A 790 30.53 -20.00 -12.69
N TRP A 791 31.53 -19.27 -12.23
CA TRP A 791 31.73 -18.87 -10.85
C TRP A 791 31.13 -17.48 -10.62
N SER A 792 30.60 -17.23 -9.43
CA SER A 792 30.08 -15.92 -9.02
C SER A 792 30.85 -15.37 -7.82
N ILE A 793 31.19 -14.09 -7.91
CA ILE A 793 32.05 -13.37 -6.98
C ILE A 793 31.31 -12.12 -6.50
N GLU A 794 31.24 -11.95 -5.19
CA GLU A 794 30.76 -10.73 -4.55
C GLU A 794 31.93 -9.75 -4.39
N PRO A 795 31.91 -8.57 -5.05
CA PRO A 795 33.08 -7.70 -5.18
C PRO A 795 33.43 -6.91 -3.92
N ASN A 796 32.53 -6.71 -2.96
CA ASN A 796 32.84 -5.98 -1.73
C ASN A 796 33.72 -6.83 -0.79
N GLY A 797 33.45 -8.14 -0.72
CA GLY A 797 34.21 -9.13 0.04
C GLY A 797 35.31 -9.83 -0.77
N ASN A 798 35.33 -9.70 -2.10
CA ASN A 798 36.13 -10.57 -2.98
C ASN A 798 35.88 -12.05 -2.69
N ALA A 799 34.62 -12.40 -2.39
CA ALA A 799 34.24 -13.74 -1.96
C ALA A 799 33.58 -14.51 -3.11
N ARG A 800 34.10 -15.70 -3.43
CA ARG A 800 33.44 -16.62 -4.37
C ARG A 800 32.37 -17.40 -3.62
N PHE A 801 31.12 -17.38 -4.10
CA PHE A 801 30.01 -17.90 -3.29
C PHE A 801 29.08 -18.87 -4.02
N ALA A 802 29.12 -18.90 -5.35
CA ALA A 802 28.30 -19.80 -6.14
C ALA A 802 29.03 -20.22 -7.42
N ASP A 803 28.70 -21.42 -7.89
CA ASP A 803 29.18 -21.99 -9.13
C ASP A 803 28.07 -22.80 -9.81
N VAL A 804 28.11 -22.87 -11.14
CA VAL A 804 27.22 -23.74 -11.93
C VAL A 804 27.97 -24.38 -13.09
N ALA A 805 27.85 -25.70 -13.21
CA ALA A 805 28.52 -26.48 -14.27
C ALA A 805 27.90 -26.19 -15.64
N LEU A 806 28.73 -25.80 -16.62
CA LEU A 806 28.28 -25.46 -17.97
C LEU A 806 28.02 -26.71 -18.83
N GLY A 807 28.64 -27.85 -18.52
CA GLY A 807 28.38 -29.17 -19.13
C GLY A 807 29.65 -30.01 -19.34
N PRO A 808 29.56 -31.30 -19.73
CA PRO A 808 30.71 -32.20 -19.86
C PRO A 808 31.55 -32.00 -21.13
N THR A 809 31.00 -31.41 -22.19
CA THR A 809 31.72 -31.07 -23.45
C THR A 809 32.41 -29.70 -23.38
N SER A 810 32.64 -29.18 -22.18
CA SER A 810 33.03 -27.78 -21.92
C SER A 810 34.53 -27.53 -21.78
N THR A 811 35.39 -28.49 -22.13
CA THR A 811 36.84 -28.35 -21.97
C THR A 811 37.41 -27.13 -22.72
N ASP A 812 36.74 -26.71 -23.81
CA ASP A 812 37.10 -25.56 -24.65
C ASP A 812 36.11 -24.37 -24.54
N LEU A 813 35.18 -24.37 -23.57
CA LEU A 813 34.21 -23.27 -23.37
C LEU A 813 34.90 -22.04 -22.74
N GLY A 814 35.05 -20.94 -23.49
CA GLY A 814 35.60 -19.68 -22.95
C GLY A 814 36.82 -19.12 -23.66
N GLY A 815 37.17 -19.59 -24.86
CA GLY A 815 38.20 -18.97 -25.71
C GLY A 815 37.71 -17.82 -26.61
N VAL A 816 36.38 -17.60 -26.68
CA VAL A 816 35.75 -16.68 -27.66
C VAL A 816 34.99 -15.52 -27.01
N GLY A 817 34.60 -15.68 -25.75
CA GLY A 817 34.02 -14.60 -24.94
C GLY A 817 32.72 -14.98 -24.23
N ILE A 818 32.26 -14.04 -23.43
CA ILE A 818 31.05 -14.11 -22.62
C ILE A 818 30.23 -12.85 -22.90
N ALA A 819 28.93 -13.00 -23.12
CA ALA A 819 28.06 -11.87 -23.41
C ALA A 819 26.91 -11.83 -22.42
N LEU A 820 26.64 -10.63 -21.92
CA LEU A 820 25.53 -10.39 -21.01
C LEU A 820 24.33 -9.84 -21.77
N ASP A 821 23.18 -10.50 -21.64
CA ASP A 821 21.90 -9.92 -21.99
C ASP A 821 21.59 -8.78 -21.01
N ALA A 822 21.92 -7.57 -21.48
CA ALA A 822 21.67 -6.29 -20.83
C ALA A 822 20.24 -5.76 -21.05
N SER A 823 19.29 -6.58 -21.52
CA SER A 823 17.94 -6.08 -21.82
C SER A 823 17.24 -5.54 -20.57
N ALA A 824 16.94 -4.25 -20.59
CA ALA A 824 16.27 -3.55 -19.48
C ALA A 824 14.79 -3.97 -19.26
N GLY A 825 14.31 -5.02 -19.95
CA GLY A 825 12.88 -5.31 -20.07
C GLY A 825 12.53 -6.75 -20.38
N LEU A 826 12.96 -7.72 -19.56
CA LEU A 826 12.32 -9.04 -19.57
C LEU A 826 10.90 -8.93 -18.96
N PRO A 827 9.84 -9.41 -19.65
CA PRO A 827 8.44 -9.31 -19.19
C PRO A 827 8.16 -9.97 -17.83
N ASP A 828 9.02 -10.90 -17.41
CA ASP A 828 8.90 -11.70 -16.18
C ASP A 828 9.66 -11.10 -14.98
N GLY A 829 10.42 -10.02 -15.19
CA GLY A 829 11.25 -9.40 -14.15
C GLY A 829 12.62 -10.05 -13.94
N GLY A 830 13.03 -11.01 -14.78
CA GLY A 830 14.42 -11.45 -14.83
C GLY A 830 15.33 -10.31 -15.29
N ARG A 831 16.49 -10.11 -14.68
CA ARG A 831 17.49 -9.12 -15.13
C ARG A 831 18.86 -9.75 -15.03
N GLY A 832 19.51 -10.04 -16.14
CA GLY A 832 20.84 -10.67 -16.15
C GLY A 832 20.76 -12.13 -16.59
N GLU A 833 20.79 -12.30 -17.91
CA GLU A 833 21.02 -13.58 -18.54
C GLU A 833 22.38 -13.54 -19.23
N LEU A 834 23.15 -14.59 -19.08
CA LEU A 834 24.53 -14.64 -19.52
C LEU A 834 24.71 -15.77 -20.53
N ILE A 835 25.33 -15.45 -21.65
CA ILE A 835 25.68 -16.40 -22.70
C ILE A 835 27.18 -16.67 -22.66
N VAL A 836 27.54 -17.93 -22.45
CA VAL A 836 28.91 -18.41 -22.61
C VAL A 836 29.04 -19.07 -23.98
N ALA A 837 29.93 -18.56 -24.84
CA ALA A 837 30.16 -19.08 -26.18
C ALA A 837 31.51 -19.82 -26.29
N SER A 838 31.55 -20.90 -27.07
CA SER A 838 32.78 -21.59 -27.48
C SER A 838 33.05 -21.41 -28.97
N GLY A 839 34.30 -21.60 -29.38
CA GLY A 839 34.74 -21.46 -30.76
C GLY A 839 34.21 -22.54 -31.70
N ASP A 840 33.76 -23.67 -31.18
CA ASP A 840 33.05 -24.70 -31.96
C ASP A 840 31.58 -24.35 -32.26
N GLY A 841 31.10 -23.22 -31.74
CA GLY A 841 29.72 -22.76 -31.88
C GLY A 841 28.80 -23.18 -30.73
N ALA A 842 29.26 -23.94 -29.73
CA ALA A 842 28.46 -24.25 -28.56
C ALA A 842 28.15 -22.99 -27.73
N MET A 843 26.92 -22.89 -27.23
CA MET A 843 26.47 -21.80 -26.38
C MET A 843 25.72 -22.32 -25.16
N VAL A 844 25.98 -21.71 -24.01
CA VAL A 844 25.29 -22.01 -22.75
C VAL A 844 24.66 -20.74 -22.22
N GLN A 845 23.36 -20.80 -21.97
CA GLN A 845 22.58 -19.74 -21.35
C GLN A 845 22.49 -19.98 -19.85
N VAL A 846 22.86 -18.96 -19.07
CA VAL A 846 22.90 -19.00 -17.61
C VAL A 846 22.09 -17.83 -17.03
N ALA A 847 21.11 -18.13 -16.19
CA ALA A 847 20.41 -17.13 -15.39
C ALA A 847 21.30 -16.71 -14.20
N VAL A 848 21.63 -15.42 -14.13
CA VAL A 848 22.39 -14.82 -13.01
C VAL A 848 21.61 -13.72 -12.29
N GLY A 849 20.44 -13.35 -12.82
CA GLY A 849 19.59 -12.27 -12.34
C GLY A 849 18.77 -12.50 -11.08
N ASP A 850 18.61 -13.75 -10.65
CA ASP A 850 17.76 -14.11 -9.51
C ASP A 850 18.46 -14.00 -8.15
N LEU A 851 19.76 -13.69 -8.16
CA LEU A 851 20.57 -13.48 -6.97
C LEU A 851 19.88 -12.57 -5.93
N PRO A 852 19.29 -11.41 -6.31
CA PRO A 852 18.60 -10.54 -5.37
C PRO A 852 17.32 -11.11 -4.77
N ALA A 853 16.60 -11.92 -5.53
CA ALA A 853 15.46 -12.64 -5.00
C ALA A 853 15.92 -13.66 -3.94
N GLY A 854 17.04 -14.35 -4.21
CA GLY A 854 17.65 -15.32 -3.31
C GLY A 854 17.91 -14.78 -1.90
N TRP A 855 18.58 -13.63 -1.77
CA TRP A 855 18.87 -13.07 -0.44
C TRP A 855 17.67 -12.42 0.26
N ARG A 856 16.56 -12.15 -0.43
CA ARG A 856 15.37 -11.46 0.13
C ARG A 856 14.21 -12.38 0.46
N TRP A 857 14.02 -13.48 -0.27
CA TRP A 857 12.93 -14.42 -0.02
C TRP A 857 12.85 -14.94 1.42
N PRO A 858 13.97 -15.30 2.09
CA PRO A 858 13.93 -15.71 3.49
C PRO A 858 13.35 -14.60 4.41
N GLY A 859 13.66 -13.33 4.14
CA GLY A 859 13.07 -12.18 4.84
C GLY A 859 11.58 -12.01 4.59
N VAL A 860 11.13 -12.24 3.34
CA VAL A 860 9.70 -12.17 2.97
C VAL A 860 8.90 -13.24 3.70
N LEU A 861 9.42 -14.47 3.75
CA LEU A 861 8.81 -15.59 4.47
C LEU A 861 8.73 -15.29 5.98
N ALA A 862 9.81 -14.79 6.57
CA ALA A 862 9.83 -14.36 7.97
C ALA A 862 8.82 -13.25 8.24
N GLY A 863 8.70 -12.27 7.34
CA GLY A 863 7.74 -11.17 7.44
C GLY A 863 6.28 -11.61 7.35
N ALA A 864 5.96 -12.54 6.45
CA ALA A 864 4.63 -13.13 6.34
C ALA A 864 4.25 -13.90 7.60
N LEU A 865 5.18 -14.70 8.14
CA LEU A 865 5.00 -15.41 9.40
C LEU A 865 4.87 -14.43 10.59
N ALA A 866 5.65 -13.34 10.61
CA ALA A 866 5.55 -12.31 11.64
C ALA A 866 4.16 -11.65 11.66
N ALA A 867 3.56 -11.38 10.49
CA ALA A 867 2.20 -10.86 10.40
C ALA A 867 1.17 -11.82 11.01
N ALA A 868 1.29 -13.11 10.73
CA ALA A 868 0.44 -14.14 11.32
C ALA A 868 0.64 -14.27 12.83
N LEU A 869 1.91 -14.30 13.29
CA LEU A 869 2.24 -14.40 14.71
C LEU A 869 1.76 -13.17 15.49
N LEU A 870 1.79 -11.97 14.90
CA LEU A 870 1.27 -10.77 15.53
C LEU A 870 -0.26 -10.83 15.69
N ALA A 871 -0.98 -11.30 14.66
CA ALA A 871 -2.42 -11.55 14.75
C ALA A 871 -2.75 -12.68 15.75
N LEU A 872 -1.94 -13.74 15.81
CA LEU A 872 -2.07 -14.82 16.79
C LEU A 872 -1.83 -14.30 18.21
N LEU A 873 -0.79 -13.48 18.43
CA LEU A 873 -0.50 -12.88 19.73
C LEU A 873 -1.69 -12.02 20.18
N ALA A 874 -2.25 -11.19 19.29
CA ALA A 874 -3.47 -10.43 19.56
C ALA A 874 -4.65 -11.36 19.91
N ARG A 875 -4.81 -12.47 19.17
CA ARG A 875 -5.85 -13.49 19.44
C ARG A 875 -5.68 -14.17 20.79
N LEU A 876 -4.44 -14.42 21.22
CA LEU A 876 -4.10 -15.02 22.51
C LEU A 876 -4.33 -14.03 23.65
N LEU A 877 -3.86 -12.79 23.51
CA LEU A 877 -3.97 -11.76 24.55
C LEU A 877 -5.42 -11.30 24.79
N THR A 878 -6.21 -11.17 23.72
CA THR A 878 -7.56 -10.58 23.80
C THR A 878 -8.68 -11.63 23.79
N GLU A 879 -8.38 -12.87 23.41
CA GLU A 879 -9.36 -13.93 23.15
C GLU A 879 -10.45 -13.54 22.12
N ARG A 880 -10.18 -12.52 21.29
CA ARG A 880 -11.12 -11.90 20.34
C ARG A 880 -10.60 -11.98 18.91
N ARG A 881 -11.46 -12.49 18.02
CA ARG A 881 -11.15 -12.63 16.58
C ARG A 881 -11.13 -11.30 15.84
N ASP A 882 -12.03 -10.41 16.20
CA ASP A 882 -12.14 -9.10 15.57
C ASP A 882 -10.92 -8.23 15.86
N VAL A 883 -10.36 -8.30 17.09
CA VAL A 883 -9.10 -7.63 17.40
C VAL A 883 -7.93 -8.27 16.63
N ALA A 884 -7.87 -9.59 16.57
CA ALA A 884 -6.82 -10.30 15.83
C ALA A 884 -6.86 -10.01 14.32
N ALA A 885 -8.05 -10.01 13.71
CA ALA A 885 -8.25 -9.66 12.31
C ALA A 885 -7.86 -8.21 12.03
N LEU A 886 -8.21 -7.28 12.93
CA LEU A 886 -7.83 -5.88 12.82
C LEU A 886 -6.31 -5.69 12.89
N VAL A 887 -5.65 -6.34 13.84
CA VAL A 887 -4.19 -6.33 13.94
C VAL A 887 -3.56 -6.89 12.67
N GLY A 888 -4.04 -8.05 12.18
CA GLY A 888 -3.58 -8.62 10.92
C GLY A 888 -3.74 -7.67 9.73
N ALA A 889 -4.90 -7.04 9.59
CA ALA A 889 -5.15 -6.06 8.53
C ALA A 889 -4.22 -4.84 8.63
N LEU A 890 -4.00 -4.30 9.83
CA LEU A 890 -3.07 -3.20 10.05
C LEU A 890 -1.62 -3.60 9.70
N THR A 891 -1.21 -4.83 10.03
CA THR A 891 0.13 -5.33 9.69
C THR A 891 0.32 -5.55 8.19
N LEU A 892 -0.75 -5.85 7.44
CA LEU A 892 -0.71 -5.93 5.98
C LEU A 892 -0.56 -4.56 5.32
N LEU A 893 -1.08 -3.51 5.97
CA LEU A 893 -1.01 -2.13 5.51
C LEU A 893 0.21 -1.35 6.04
N ASP A 894 1.02 -1.96 6.90
CA ASP A 894 2.18 -1.31 7.51
C ASP A 894 3.36 -1.25 6.54
N GLY A 895 3.70 -0.03 6.11
CA GLY A 895 4.79 0.21 5.16
C GLY A 895 6.17 -0.18 5.70
N ALA A 896 6.41 -0.01 7.01
CA ALA A 896 7.69 -0.36 7.63
C ALA A 896 7.92 -1.87 7.61
N ALA A 897 6.94 -2.67 8.08
CA ALA A 897 7.00 -4.13 8.04
C ALA A 897 7.05 -4.67 6.61
N PHE A 898 6.41 -3.99 5.66
CA PHE A 898 6.52 -4.32 4.24
C PHE A 898 7.97 -4.17 3.76
N VAL A 899 8.56 -2.98 3.91
CA VAL A 899 9.93 -2.69 3.46
C VAL A 899 10.93 -3.61 4.16
N GLN A 900 10.89 -3.70 5.49
CA GLN A 900 11.84 -4.48 6.29
C GLN A 900 11.84 -5.98 5.94
N SER A 901 10.72 -6.53 5.47
CA SER A 901 10.66 -7.92 5.02
C SER A 901 11.15 -8.15 3.59
N ARG A 902 11.31 -7.09 2.79
CA ARG A 902 11.69 -7.17 1.37
C ARG A 902 13.15 -6.83 1.10
N ILE A 903 13.87 -6.30 2.09
CA ILE A 903 15.31 -6.11 2.01
C ILE A 903 15.99 -7.14 2.91
N GLY A 904 17.22 -7.53 2.58
CA GLY A 904 18.02 -8.54 3.28
C GLY A 904 18.50 -8.11 4.68
N MET A 905 17.58 -7.68 5.55
CA MET A 905 17.82 -7.16 6.89
C MET A 905 17.66 -8.21 7.98
N ASN A 906 18.41 -8.07 9.08
CA ASN A 906 18.31 -8.98 10.23
C ASN A 906 17.05 -8.76 11.10
N ASP A 907 16.43 -7.58 11.06
CA ASP A 907 15.30 -7.18 11.91
C ASP A 907 14.06 -8.05 11.76
N VAL A 908 13.77 -8.52 10.54
CA VAL A 908 12.58 -9.35 10.30
C VAL A 908 12.69 -10.73 10.97
N TYR A 909 13.90 -11.28 11.06
CA TYR A 909 14.16 -12.55 11.77
C TYR A 909 14.05 -12.36 13.28
N LEU A 910 14.60 -11.27 13.81
CA LEU A 910 14.38 -10.87 15.20
C LEU A 910 12.88 -10.81 15.51
N LEU A 911 12.11 -10.13 14.67
CA LEU A 911 10.68 -9.91 14.86
C LEU A 911 9.90 -11.24 14.89
N VAL A 912 10.12 -12.12 13.90
CA VAL A 912 9.38 -13.39 13.82
C VAL A 912 9.68 -14.30 15.01
N PHE A 913 10.95 -14.40 15.43
CA PHE A 913 11.35 -15.21 16.57
C PHE A 913 10.83 -14.65 17.89
N LEU A 914 10.89 -13.32 18.07
CA LEU A 914 10.36 -12.68 19.28
C LEU A 914 8.83 -12.81 19.38
N LEU A 915 8.11 -12.63 18.27
CA LEU A 915 6.65 -12.83 18.26
C LEU A 915 6.26 -14.29 18.52
N GLY A 916 7.01 -15.24 17.96
CA GLY A 916 6.83 -16.67 18.22
C GLY A 916 7.07 -17.01 19.69
N ALA A 917 8.15 -16.49 20.28
CA ALA A 917 8.44 -16.64 21.70
C ALA A 917 7.33 -16.06 22.57
N CYS A 918 6.87 -14.84 22.27
CA CYS A 918 5.73 -14.22 22.94
C CYS A 918 4.45 -15.07 22.84
N CYS A 919 4.14 -15.62 21.66
CA CYS A 919 2.98 -16.50 21.48
C CYS A 919 3.08 -17.77 22.34
N ALA A 920 4.24 -18.45 22.33
CA ALA A 920 4.46 -19.66 23.11
C ALA A 920 4.42 -19.38 24.63
N PHE A 921 5.09 -18.30 25.07
CA PHE A 921 5.11 -17.86 26.47
C PHE A 921 3.72 -17.48 26.96
N VAL A 922 2.95 -16.71 26.17
CA VAL A 922 1.57 -16.37 26.49
C VAL A 922 0.70 -17.64 26.51
N ALA A 923 0.80 -18.53 25.54
CA ALA A 923 0.06 -19.79 25.54
C ALA A 923 0.36 -20.65 26.79
N TRP A 924 1.62 -20.69 27.22
CA TRP A 924 2.05 -21.34 28.46
C TRP A 924 1.45 -20.67 29.70
N MET A 925 1.57 -19.34 29.83
CA MET A 925 0.98 -18.58 30.93
C MET A 925 -0.54 -18.77 31.02
N GLN A 926 -1.17 -18.98 29.88
CA GLN A 926 -2.60 -19.20 29.77
C GLN A 926 -3.02 -20.67 30.01
N ARG A 927 -2.07 -21.58 30.28
CA ARG A 927 -2.29 -23.02 30.47
C ARG A 927 -3.06 -23.65 29.30
N ARG A 928 -2.75 -23.25 28.07
CA ARG A 928 -3.42 -23.79 26.87
C ARG A 928 -2.96 -25.21 26.50
N ALA A 929 -1.86 -25.69 27.07
CA ALA A 929 -1.37 -27.06 26.92
C ALA A 929 -1.70 -27.89 28.17
N SER A 930 -2.15 -29.14 27.96
CA SER A 930 -2.47 -30.09 29.04
C SER A 930 -1.28 -30.99 29.37
N GLY A 931 -0.91 -31.07 30.65
CA GLY A 931 0.19 -31.89 31.15
C GLY A 931 1.52 -31.14 31.25
N ALA A 932 2.38 -31.59 32.18
CA ALA A 932 3.66 -30.95 32.49
C ALA A 932 4.61 -30.95 31.29
N LEU A 933 4.64 -32.02 30.50
CA LEU A 933 5.47 -32.13 29.30
C LEU A 933 5.07 -31.13 28.21
N ALA A 934 3.77 -31.00 27.91
CA ALA A 934 3.31 -30.07 26.88
C ALA A 934 3.46 -28.59 27.32
N ALA A 935 3.26 -28.31 28.61
CA ALA A 935 3.53 -26.99 29.17
C ALA A 935 5.04 -26.67 29.18
N GLY A 936 5.88 -27.63 29.56
CA GLY A 936 7.34 -27.52 29.45
C GLY A 936 7.80 -27.31 28.02
N GLY A 937 7.16 -27.99 27.06
CA GLY A 937 7.39 -27.82 25.63
C GLY A 937 7.15 -26.38 25.14
N LEU A 938 6.07 -25.72 25.59
CA LEU A 938 5.84 -24.31 25.24
C LEU A 938 6.91 -23.35 25.79
N LEU A 939 7.40 -23.61 27.00
CA LEU A 939 8.52 -22.85 27.57
C LEU A 939 9.82 -23.12 26.81
N ALA A 940 10.10 -24.39 26.46
CA ALA A 940 11.26 -24.76 25.67
C ALA A 940 11.21 -24.08 24.28
N ILE A 941 10.06 -24.10 23.61
CA ILE A 941 9.84 -23.38 22.35
C ILE A 941 10.08 -21.87 22.54
N SER A 942 9.53 -21.27 23.61
CA SER A 942 9.79 -19.86 23.90
C SER A 942 11.27 -19.57 24.10
N GLY A 943 12.00 -20.42 24.83
CA GLY A 943 13.44 -20.28 25.06
C GLY A 943 14.26 -20.42 23.78
N VAL A 944 13.97 -21.43 22.96
CA VAL A 944 14.62 -21.67 21.66
C VAL A 944 14.38 -20.48 20.72
N LEU A 945 13.16 -19.96 20.66
CA LEU A 945 12.83 -18.80 19.82
C LEU A 945 13.49 -17.51 20.34
N LEU A 946 13.57 -17.29 21.65
CA LEU A 946 14.36 -16.17 22.19
C LEU A 946 15.85 -16.32 21.87
N GLY A 947 16.38 -17.54 21.96
CA GLY A 947 17.75 -17.86 21.56
C GLY A 947 17.99 -17.59 20.08
N ALA A 948 17.08 -17.99 19.19
CA ALA A 948 17.14 -17.70 17.76
C ALA A 948 17.03 -16.19 17.47
N GLY A 949 16.19 -15.47 18.22
CA GLY A 949 16.12 -14.01 18.17
C GLY A 949 17.44 -13.36 18.57
N LEU A 950 18.05 -13.76 19.69
CA LEU A 950 19.36 -13.30 20.14
C LEU A 950 20.45 -13.62 19.11
N ALA A 951 20.41 -14.83 18.55
CA ALA A 951 21.33 -15.28 17.51
C ALA A 951 21.07 -14.64 16.14
N SER A 952 19.99 -13.86 15.98
CA SER A 952 19.75 -13.00 14.81
C SER A 952 20.17 -11.54 15.08
N LYS A 953 19.83 -11.01 16.27
CA LYS A 953 20.14 -9.64 16.69
C LYS A 953 20.12 -9.55 18.21
N TRP A 954 21.19 -9.00 18.81
CA TRP A 954 21.33 -8.90 20.27
C TRP A 954 20.21 -8.07 20.94
N VAL A 955 19.53 -7.20 20.18
CA VAL A 955 18.33 -6.44 20.58
C VAL A 955 17.19 -7.35 21.10
N ALA A 956 17.18 -8.63 20.74
CA ALA A 956 16.28 -9.62 21.33
C ALA A 956 16.40 -9.72 22.86
N LEU A 957 17.54 -9.32 23.44
CA LEU A 957 17.76 -9.28 24.89
C LEU A 957 16.71 -8.43 25.59
N TYR A 958 16.27 -7.32 24.99
CA TYR A 958 15.20 -6.49 25.56
C TYR A 958 13.87 -7.23 25.62
N GLY A 959 13.55 -7.99 24.57
CA GLY A 959 12.36 -8.85 24.52
C GLY A 959 12.43 -9.98 25.56
N ALA A 960 13.57 -10.65 25.65
CA ALA A 960 13.82 -11.68 26.65
C ALA A 960 13.73 -11.13 28.08
N ALA A 961 14.32 -9.96 28.34
CA ALA A 961 14.22 -9.26 29.62
C ALA A 961 12.76 -8.90 29.95
N GLY A 962 11.99 -8.40 28.98
CA GLY A 962 10.57 -8.11 29.16
C GLY A 962 9.75 -9.36 29.56
N LEU A 963 9.94 -10.48 28.86
CA LEU A 963 9.28 -11.75 29.21
C LEU A 963 9.76 -12.29 30.57
N GLY A 964 11.04 -12.14 30.88
CA GLY A 964 11.63 -12.49 32.18
C GLY A 964 11.04 -11.67 33.33
N LEU A 965 10.87 -10.36 33.15
CA LEU A 965 10.21 -9.48 34.13
C LEU A 965 8.74 -9.86 34.32
N ILE A 966 8.03 -10.17 33.24
CA ILE A 966 6.64 -10.67 33.33
C ILE A 966 6.59 -11.99 34.11
N TRP A 967 7.55 -12.89 33.89
CA TRP A 967 7.65 -14.16 34.61
C TRP A 967 7.97 -13.98 36.10
N LEU A 968 9.01 -13.20 36.43
CA LEU A 968 9.40 -12.87 37.80
C LEU A 968 8.27 -12.14 38.55
N GLY A 969 7.55 -11.25 37.85
CA GLY A 969 6.43 -10.49 38.36
C GLY A 969 5.27 -11.33 38.92
N ARG A 970 5.25 -12.63 38.62
CA ARG A 970 4.23 -13.58 39.10
C ARG A 970 4.36 -13.94 40.57
N SER A 971 5.51 -13.67 41.21
CA SER A 971 5.75 -13.98 42.63
C SER A 971 6.27 -12.76 43.39
N VAL A 972 6.08 -12.74 44.72
CA VAL A 972 6.63 -11.68 45.57
C VAL A 972 8.15 -11.66 45.52
N GLY A 973 8.80 -12.82 45.68
CA GLY A 973 10.26 -12.94 45.59
C GLY A 973 10.81 -12.55 44.23
N GLY A 974 10.14 -12.94 43.14
CA GLY A 974 10.53 -12.54 41.79
C GLY A 974 10.38 -11.04 41.54
N ARG A 975 9.34 -10.37 42.07
CA ARG A 975 9.21 -8.91 42.00
C ARG A 975 10.35 -8.19 42.72
N LEU A 976 10.73 -8.66 43.91
CA LEU A 976 11.87 -8.11 44.65
C LEU A 976 13.18 -8.31 43.88
N LEU A 977 13.40 -9.49 43.30
CA LEU A 977 14.56 -9.79 42.47
C LEU A 977 14.62 -8.93 41.21
N ALA A 978 13.48 -8.69 40.55
CA ALA A 978 13.38 -7.81 39.39
C ALA A 978 13.75 -6.36 39.73
N VAL A 979 13.22 -5.82 40.84
CA VAL A 979 13.55 -4.46 41.30
C VAL A 979 15.02 -4.35 41.69
N ALA A 980 15.54 -5.31 42.45
CA ALA A 980 16.95 -5.35 42.83
C ALA A 980 17.88 -5.42 41.60
N GLY A 981 17.54 -6.25 40.61
CA GLY A 981 18.28 -6.36 39.35
C GLY A 981 18.26 -5.07 38.52
N LEU A 982 17.11 -4.39 38.43
CA LEU A 982 17.00 -3.10 37.74
C LEU A 982 17.83 -2.01 38.45
N ILE A 983 17.81 -1.99 39.78
CA ILE A 983 18.65 -1.06 40.58
C ILE A 983 20.14 -1.35 40.34
N ALA A 984 20.54 -2.63 40.34
CA ALA A 984 21.94 -3.02 40.08
C ALA A 984 22.40 -2.67 38.67
N LEU A 985 21.57 -2.91 37.65
CA LEU A 985 21.84 -2.50 36.26
C LEU A 985 21.97 -0.98 36.14
N PHE A 986 21.06 -0.23 36.76
CA PHE A 986 21.13 1.23 36.79
C PHE A 986 22.40 1.70 37.49
N ALA A 987 22.76 1.13 38.65
CA ALA A 987 23.99 1.46 39.37
C ALA A 987 25.26 1.12 38.57
N LEU A 988 25.24 0.07 37.75
CA LEU A 988 26.38 -0.35 36.92
C LEU A 988 26.58 0.54 35.69
N PHE A 989 25.49 0.91 35.00
CA PHE A 989 25.55 1.66 33.74
C PHE A 989 25.43 3.18 33.89
N LEU A 990 24.84 3.68 34.98
CA LEU A 990 24.72 5.12 35.25
C LEU A 990 26.08 5.83 35.29
N PRO A 991 27.14 5.29 35.94
CA PRO A 991 28.46 5.92 35.91
C PRO A 991 29.04 6.05 34.49
N GLN A 992 28.88 5.03 33.64
CA GLN A 992 29.34 5.06 32.26
C GLN A 992 28.55 6.06 31.40
N ALA A 993 27.23 6.12 31.59
CA ALA A 993 26.37 7.08 30.89
C ALA A 993 26.63 8.54 31.31
N LEU A 994 27.04 8.77 32.57
CA LEU A 994 27.41 10.08 33.10
C LEU A 994 28.88 10.45 32.86
N ALA A 995 29.74 9.48 32.54
CA ALA A 995 31.18 9.67 32.28
C ALA A 995 31.51 10.20 30.87
N ALA A 996 30.53 10.66 30.09
CA ALA A 996 30.76 11.37 28.83
C ALA A 996 31.30 12.79 29.12
N GLY A 997 32.57 12.88 29.56
CA GLY A 997 33.31 14.11 29.79
C GLY A 997 34.32 14.41 28.67
N ASP A 998 34.28 15.64 28.16
CA ASP A 998 35.32 16.51 27.58
C ASP A 998 36.45 15.96 26.67
N GLY A 999 36.38 14.73 26.17
CA GLY A 999 37.42 14.17 25.29
C GLY A 999 36.93 13.09 24.31
N ALA A 1000 35.62 12.92 24.14
CA ALA A 1000 35.07 11.96 23.19
C ALA A 1000 35.27 12.47 21.75
N VAL A 1001 36.48 12.23 21.23
CA VAL A 1001 36.76 12.20 19.79
C VAL A 1001 35.71 11.27 19.18
N ARG A 1002 34.90 11.82 18.28
CA ARG A 1002 34.00 11.03 17.42
C ARG A 1002 34.84 9.88 16.84
N PRO A 1003 34.44 8.61 16.98
CA PRO A 1003 35.14 7.56 16.27
C PRO A 1003 35.09 7.88 14.76
N PRO A 1004 36.19 7.66 14.02
CA PRO A 1004 36.25 7.95 12.59
C PRO A 1004 35.18 7.20 11.79
#